data_AF-A0A4Y9RM91-F1
#
_entry.id   AF-A0A4Y9RM91-F1
#
_cell.length_a   1.000
_cell.length_b   1.000
_cell.length_c   1.000
_cell.angle_alpha   90.00
_cell.angle_beta   90.00
_cell.angle_gamma   90.00
#
_symmetry.space_group_name_H-M   'P 1'
#
loop_
_entity.id
_entity.type
_entity.pdbx_description
1 polymer ?
#
loop_
_entity_poly.entity_id
_entity_poly.type
_entity_poly.pdbx_seq_one_letter_code
_entity_poly.pdbx_strand_id
1 'polypeptide(L)'
;MRSEPNQSHSALEAVHAIRLFGAGALLLLLGAAMGLNAWPAHRIFAAAGKFSVGQLYDLLRGYGLIFLVLFWGSRPTARMQWAALVPAPIVTWSLWQALDEKNHFFQLGQSGFPNISEILNLITSGLALPAACVLLLRLASRPTQLSDRSFESRLKLLTCLVLLFTIVPEAALTLTATLHPMTFDLYAMRWDHAAGLGFTPAIIDVADAIPGARQLLLSAYSMTPLGFAAVALRHLRGRPQHVPDAVLTWVVLTSCALLAYNFFPITGPKYVFGSDGYAAALARHGQAAIELIKVASFPRNGMPSMHFGWMLASAVLWWQSGAPRWSRILFAVLASLTAVSTLYVGEHYVVDLIVAVPFVLAALALSSTSVPWTYKPRVYAVLTGFGAWVVWVIALRTFMPWLAENGWACWMMIAVTASAVYFQAKCLATFRSAALPADQEVTSVGLTGDSFGRKLGAMFFASGMAALVYQVLFAKRLALVFGSTATATFTVLATFLGGMAIGSLIGSRIAQRAKRPLQVYAYVELLIAVYCLATPLLFDSIQTAYVAAATGQPPGAPILLLFRVALGAAVLLVPTVLMGATLPLLTQVMSGQKDPIGAQVAWLYFVNTAGAATGALCTSYFIIPLVGVRSTTLVAAVLNMLVALGALELAKKAIPVAATAAVEHSSFRPATRRAVIAALVSLGVTGVLSLGLEVVYVHMLSIVAGNSVYAFGLMLATFLIGLAIGGEGARRLLLNAQNDRVQLLAWSLTGFAIAIALSVWWWNEIPEYFGSFANYPVATQFAAREAIRGLVCALLMIPPTVFIGSAYAFSMDLITSRGDGKAVAMLGVGASLNTLGNISGVLIFGFVLLPLLGGLVTTRIVALGALSTAIAVFAIAAPRIRRRDLGLAGGALAIIAASFAVRLDYESLSSGSNVYFYPQKWGTVIDHAESIDGGLTTVVRTSAGGSQFKTLLTNGKFQGNDSWKGEMQAQLGFALASLLHQDARDRALVIGYGTGVTSRAFHEAGFRQLDIAELSRDMVRMADAHFATVNNRVSSAPGVNLHITDGRNLLLLTPDKQRYDVVSIEITSIWFAGAASLYNNEFYSLVRSRMSERGVLQQWVQLHHLEPLDILSIVASLRSEFRYVSLYVMGGQGILIATNDPSRKDPVRGAIEKLEGTLGLEPLKVVLNRPIAELQLERMLDSDGIDRFISGVGGDGRIWWSTDDNLSLEYSTPKGNVNSAELSYVTNLQLLSRYKQK
;
A
#
# COMPACT_ATOMS: atom_id res chain seq x y z
N MET A 1 -16.66 -21.65 34.43
CA MET A 1 -16.35 -22.98 33.85
C MET A 1 -17.59 -23.56 33.15
N ARG A 2 -17.74 -23.26 31.86
CA ARG A 2 -18.21 -24.17 30.81
C ARG A 2 -17.12 -24.06 29.75
N SER A 3 -16.58 -25.19 29.31
CA SER A 3 -15.40 -25.27 28.45
C SER A 3 -15.63 -24.64 27.08
N GLU A 4 -14.90 -23.58 26.75
CA GLU A 4 -14.69 -23.14 25.38
C GLU A 4 -13.78 -24.16 24.64
N PRO A 5 -13.99 -24.43 23.35
CA PRO A 5 -13.12 -25.33 22.59
C PRO A 5 -11.79 -24.64 22.26
N ASN A 6 -10.69 -25.38 22.43
CA ASN A 6 -9.30 -25.03 22.12
C ASN A 6 -9.13 -24.25 20.79
N GLN A 7 -8.88 -22.94 20.86
CA GLN A 7 -8.47 -22.11 19.72
C GLN A 7 -7.05 -22.42 19.21
N SER A 8 -6.22 -23.13 19.97
CA SER A 8 -4.84 -23.48 19.58
C SER A 8 -4.74 -24.56 18.49
N HIS A 9 -5.78 -25.38 18.31
CA HIS A 9 -5.79 -26.43 17.28
C HIS A 9 -6.12 -25.91 15.87
N SER A 10 -6.91 -24.84 15.74
CA SER A 10 -7.38 -24.36 14.43
C SER A 10 -6.29 -23.68 13.60
N ALA A 11 -5.34 -22.99 14.23
CA ALA A 11 -4.23 -22.34 13.56
C ALA A 11 -3.23 -23.36 12.98
N LEU A 12 -2.96 -24.44 13.73
CA LEU A 12 -2.06 -25.52 13.30
C LEU A 12 -2.68 -26.37 12.18
N GLU A 13 -4.01 -26.50 12.17
CA GLU A 13 -4.77 -27.15 11.10
C GLU A 13 -4.88 -26.28 9.83
N ALA A 14 -5.04 -24.96 9.97
CA ALA A 14 -5.01 -24.01 8.84
C ALA A 14 -3.61 -23.94 8.19
N VAL A 15 -2.54 -23.94 9.00
CA VAL A 15 -1.15 -24.02 8.50
C VAL A 15 -0.89 -25.37 7.82
N HIS A 16 -1.44 -26.47 8.34
CA HIS A 16 -1.39 -27.77 7.64
C HIS A 16 -2.16 -27.76 6.33
N ALA A 17 -3.34 -27.13 6.27
CA ALA A 17 -4.14 -27.01 5.04
C ALA A 17 -3.40 -26.20 3.97
N ILE A 18 -2.79 -25.07 4.35
CA ILE A 18 -1.99 -24.22 3.46
C ILE A 18 -0.72 -24.96 3.00
N ARG A 19 -0.05 -25.71 3.89
CA ARG A 19 1.12 -26.53 3.54
C ARG A 19 0.75 -27.69 2.62
N LEU A 20 -0.39 -28.34 2.82
CA LEU A 20 -0.91 -29.39 1.93
C LEU A 20 -1.34 -28.82 0.57
N PHE A 21 -1.96 -27.64 0.55
CA PHE A 21 -2.32 -26.94 -0.68
C PHE A 21 -1.06 -26.53 -1.46
N GLY A 22 -0.08 -25.92 -0.78
CA GLY A 22 1.20 -25.54 -1.38
C GLY A 22 2.01 -26.74 -1.87
N ALA A 23 2.10 -27.81 -1.07
CA ALA A 23 2.79 -29.04 -1.46
C ALA A 23 2.06 -29.77 -2.59
N GLY A 24 0.72 -29.81 -2.57
CA GLY A 24 -0.09 -30.38 -3.64
C GLY A 24 0.04 -29.59 -4.95
N ALA A 25 0.00 -28.26 -4.89
CA ALA A 25 0.21 -27.39 -6.05
C ALA A 25 1.64 -27.53 -6.60
N LEU A 26 2.67 -27.61 -5.75
CA LEU A 26 4.06 -27.78 -6.17
C LEU A 26 4.31 -29.17 -6.78
N LEU A 27 3.77 -30.24 -6.19
CA LEU A 27 3.84 -31.60 -6.72
C LEU A 27 3.07 -31.75 -8.04
N LEU A 28 1.96 -31.03 -8.21
CA LEU A 28 1.20 -30.98 -9.47
C LEU A 28 1.94 -30.19 -10.56
N LEU A 29 2.59 -29.07 -10.21
CA LEU A 29 3.45 -28.31 -11.13
C LEU A 29 4.70 -29.12 -11.53
N LEU A 30 5.32 -29.83 -10.59
CA LEU A 30 6.45 -30.73 -10.85
C LEU A 30 6.04 -31.98 -11.64
N GLY A 31 4.90 -32.60 -11.31
CA GLY A 31 4.36 -33.75 -12.04
C GLY A 31 3.93 -33.40 -13.47
N ALA A 32 3.36 -32.21 -13.68
CA ALA A 32 3.05 -31.68 -15.00
C ALA A 32 4.31 -31.30 -15.80
N ALA A 33 5.35 -30.79 -15.15
CA ALA A 33 6.64 -30.50 -15.77
C ALA A 33 7.46 -31.77 -16.08
N MET A 34 7.26 -32.87 -15.34
CA MET A 34 8.02 -34.13 -15.46
C MET A 34 7.25 -35.28 -16.13
N GLY A 35 5.96 -35.13 -16.43
CA GLY A 35 5.15 -36.13 -17.15
C GLY A 35 4.85 -37.42 -16.36
N LEU A 36 4.89 -37.38 -15.02
CA LEU A 36 4.75 -38.57 -14.17
C LEU A 36 3.30 -38.78 -13.68
N ASN A 37 2.74 -39.98 -13.96
CA ASN A 37 1.34 -40.39 -13.75
C ASN A 37 1.07 -41.19 -12.44
N ALA A 38 1.46 -40.72 -11.25
CA ALA A 38 1.11 -41.42 -10.01
C ALA A 38 0.45 -40.50 -8.98
N TRP A 39 -0.83 -40.77 -8.67
CA TRP A 39 -1.71 -39.94 -7.84
C TRP A 39 -1.98 -40.59 -6.45
N PRO A 40 -1.80 -39.89 -5.31
CA PRO A 40 -2.06 -40.45 -3.98
C PRO A 40 -3.42 -39.99 -3.42
N ALA A 41 -4.53 -40.42 -4.04
CA ALA A 41 -5.90 -40.00 -3.67
C ALA A 41 -6.23 -40.32 -2.20
N HIS A 42 -5.85 -41.52 -1.74
CA HIS A 42 -6.26 -42.04 -0.45
C HIS A 42 -5.78 -41.20 0.74
N ARG A 43 -4.62 -40.55 0.64
CA ARG A 43 -4.05 -39.74 1.74
C ARG A 43 -4.73 -38.38 1.88
N ILE A 44 -5.21 -37.81 0.76
CA ILE A 44 -5.93 -36.54 0.74
C ILE A 44 -7.38 -36.75 1.21
N PHE A 45 -8.04 -37.83 0.81
CA PHE A 45 -9.38 -38.18 1.29
C PHE A 45 -9.41 -38.47 2.80
N ALA A 46 -8.37 -39.10 3.35
CA ALA A 46 -8.24 -39.30 4.80
C ALA A 46 -8.01 -37.98 5.57
N ALA A 47 -7.45 -36.95 4.92
CA ALA A 47 -7.26 -35.62 5.51
C ALA A 47 -8.50 -34.73 5.38
N ALA A 48 -9.30 -34.89 4.31
CA ALA A 48 -10.48 -34.07 4.03
C ALA A 48 -11.61 -34.20 5.07
N GLY A 49 -11.68 -35.33 5.78
CA GLY A 49 -12.66 -35.56 6.85
C GLY A 49 -12.50 -34.67 8.10
N LYS A 50 -11.44 -33.84 8.16
CA LYS A 50 -11.10 -32.95 9.28
C LYS A 50 -11.39 -31.46 9.03
N PHE A 51 -11.80 -31.06 7.82
CA PHE A 51 -12.02 -29.64 7.48
C PHE A 51 -13.45 -29.17 7.74
N SER A 52 -13.61 -27.86 8.02
CA SER A 52 -14.94 -27.22 8.07
C SER A 52 -15.53 -27.03 6.66
N VAL A 53 -16.85 -26.84 6.58
CA VAL A 53 -17.59 -26.68 5.30
C VAL A 53 -17.04 -25.52 4.46
N GLY A 54 -16.69 -24.40 5.10
CA GLY A 54 -16.07 -23.25 4.42
C GLY A 54 -14.68 -23.57 3.87
N GLN A 55 -13.84 -24.29 4.62
CA GLN A 55 -12.52 -24.71 4.17
C GLN A 55 -12.58 -25.70 3.00
N LEU A 56 -13.60 -26.56 2.98
CA LEU A 56 -13.87 -27.49 1.88
C LEU A 56 -14.35 -26.76 0.61
N TYR A 57 -15.17 -25.72 0.78
CA TYR A 57 -15.59 -24.84 -0.32
C TYR A 57 -14.40 -24.11 -0.96
N ASP A 58 -13.50 -23.56 -0.15
CA ASP A 58 -12.27 -22.90 -0.62
C ASP A 58 -11.30 -23.87 -1.31
N LEU A 59 -11.18 -25.09 -0.78
CA LEU A 59 -10.38 -26.16 -1.37
C LEU A 59 -10.89 -26.55 -2.76
N LEU A 60 -12.21 -26.74 -2.92
CA LEU A 60 -12.86 -27.08 -4.19
C LEU A 60 -12.72 -25.96 -5.23
N ARG A 61 -12.81 -24.71 -4.80
CA ARG A 61 -12.55 -23.53 -5.63
C ARG A 61 -11.11 -23.52 -6.15
N GLY A 62 -10.13 -23.85 -5.30
CA GLY A 62 -8.73 -24.00 -5.67
C GLY A 62 -8.48 -25.13 -6.69
N TYR A 63 -9.11 -26.30 -6.50
CA TYR A 63 -8.98 -27.42 -7.43
C TYR A 63 -9.63 -27.17 -8.79
N GLY A 64 -10.76 -26.45 -8.85
CA GLY A 64 -11.37 -26.04 -10.12
C GLY A 64 -10.46 -25.14 -10.96
N LEU A 65 -9.69 -24.27 -10.30
CA LEU A 65 -8.70 -23.42 -10.95
C LEU A 65 -7.53 -24.23 -11.53
N ILE A 66 -7.02 -25.18 -10.75
CA ILE A 66 -5.91 -26.06 -11.13
C ILE A 66 -6.32 -26.98 -12.30
N PHE A 67 -7.54 -27.50 -12.29
CA PHE A 67 -8.10 -28.29 -13.40
C PHE A 67 -8.19 -27.48 -14.69
N LEU A 68 -8.58 -26.21 -14.64
CA LEU A 68 -8.65 -25.36 -15.84
C LEU A 68 -7.26 -24.98 -16.37
N VAL A 69 -6.26 -24.80 -15.50
CA VAL A 69 -4.86 -24.56 -15.87
C VAL A 69 -4.20 -25.80 -16.48
N LEU A 70 -4.47 -27.00 -15.96
CA LEU A 70 -3.94 -28.26 -16.52
C LEU A 70 -4.47 -28.54 -17.95
N PHE A 71 -5.66 -28.04 -18.29
CA PHE A 71 -6.28 -28.22 -19.61
C PHE A 71 -6.08 -27.02 -20.58
N TRP A 72 -5.26 -26.04 -20.16
CA TRP A 72 -4.84 -24.85 -20.92
C TRP A 72 -3.97 -25.18 -22.16
N GLY A 73 -3.23 -26.29 -22.11
CA GLY A 73 -2.18 -26.63 -23.09
C GLY A 73 -2.46 -27.79 -24.05
N SER A 74 -3.36 -28.72 -23.75
CA SER A 74 -3.50 -29.99 -24.50
C SER A 74 -4.93 -30.23 -25.00
N ARG A 75 -5.06 -31.00 -26.10
CA ARG A 75 -6.33 -31.60 -26.56
C ARG A 75 -6.50 -32.94 -25.80
N PRO A 76 -7.28 -33.01 -24.71
CA PRO A 76 -7.41 -34.25 -23.95
C PRO A 76 -8.07 -35.34 -24.81
N THR A 77 -7.59 -36.58 -24.70
CA THR A 77 -8.21 -37.73 -25.37
C THR A 77 -9.60 -38.03 -24.78
N ALA A 78 -10.47 -38.73 -25.51
CA ALA A 78 -11.80 -39.11 -25.01
C ALA A 78 -11.77 -39.78 -23.63
N ARG A 79 -10.72 -40.54 -23.32
CA ARG A 79 -10.51 -41.17 -22.00
C ARG A 79 -10.22 -40.15 -20.89
N MET A 80 -9.39 -39.13 -21.16
CA MET A 80 -9.15 -38.00 -20.25
C MET A 80 -10.42 -37.14 -20.06
N GLN A 81 -11.27 -37.05 -21.09
CA GLN A 81 -12.56 -36.36 -21.04
C GLN A 81 -13.55 -37.08 -20.11
N TRP A 82 -13.65 -38.41 -20.19
CA TRP A 82 -14.47 -39.21 -19.28
C TRP A 82 -13.92 -39.24 -17.85
N ALA A 83 -12.59 -39.28 -17.67
CA ALA A 83 -11.95 -39.27 -16.36
C ALA A 83 -12.13 -37.95 -15.58
N ALA A 84 -12.44 -36.82 -16.25
CA ALA A 84 -12.72 -35.54 -15.61
C ALA A 84 -14.23 -35.31 -15.34
N LEU A 85 -15.11 -35.84 -16.19
CA LEU A 85 -16.56 -35.65 -16.11
C LEU A 85 -17.26 -36.59 -15.12
N VAL A 86 -16.73 -37.80 -14.93
CA VAL A 86 -17.35 -38.83 -14.06
C VAL A 86 -17.12 -38.57 -12.57
N PRO A 87 -15.94 -38.11 -12.10
CA PRO A 87 -15.72 -37.87 -10.67
C PRO A 87 -16.47 -36.65 -10.13
N ALA A 88 -16.74 -35.62 -10.93
CA ALA A 88 -17.34 -34.38 -10.42
C ALA A 88 -18.75 -34.60 -9.82
N PRO A 89 -19.72 -35.26 -10.51
CA PRO A 89 -21.01 -35.60 -9.92
C PRO A 89 -20.89 -36.54 -8.71
N ILE A 90 -19.94 -37.47 -8.76
CA ILE A 90 -19.71 -38.45 -7.68
C ILE A 90 -19.13 -37.76 -6.44
N VAL A 91 -18.16 -36.86 -6.61
CA VAL A 91 -17.56 -36.05 -5.54
C VAL A 91 -18.61 -35.10 -4.95
N THR A 92 -19.42 -34.45 -5.78
CA THR A 92 -20.54 -33.62 -5.32
C THR A 92 -21.57 -34.43 -4.54
N TRP A 93 -21.88 -35.65 -4.99
CA TRP A 93 -22.80 -36.57 -4.31
C TRP A 93 -22.22 -37.16 -3.01
N SER A 94 -20.92 -37.48 -2.97
CA SER A 94 -20.22 -37.97 -1.77
C SER A 94 -19.99 -36.88 -0.73
N LEU A 95 -19.78 -35.63 -1.18
CA LEU A 95 -19.75 -34.45 -0.30
C LEU A 95 -21.11 -34.16 0.32
N TRP A 96 -22.19 -34.36 -0.45
CA TRP A 96 -23.56 -34.23 0.04
C TRP A 96 -23.86 -35.26 1.14
N GLN A 97 -23.51 -36.54 0.94
CA GLN A 97 -23.59 -37.59 1.97
C GLN A 97 -22.80 -37.23 3.25
N ALA A 98 -21.58 -36.71 3.09
CA ALA A 98 -20.71 -36.34 4.21
C ALA A 98 -21.19 -35.09 4.99
N LEU A 99 -21.95 -34.21 4.34
CA LEU A 99 -22.57 -33.03 4.98
C LEU A 99 -23.83 -33.39 5.76
N ASP A 100 -24.59 -34.40 5.30
CA ASP A 100 -25.82 -34.89 5.95
C ASP A 100 -25.54 -35.62 7.28
N GLU A 101 -24.40 -36.33 7.39
CA GLU A 101 -24.04 -37.08 8.60
C GLU A 101 -23.55 -36.22 9.79
N LYS A 102 -23.12 -34.96 9.57
CA LYS A 102 -22.39 -34.19 10.60
C LYS A 102 -23.11 -32.99 11.21
N ASN A 103 -24.27 -32.57 10.73
CA ASN A 103 -25.07 -31.53 11.41
C ASN A 103 -26.54 -31.61 10.98
N HIS A 104 -27.44 -31.71 11.98
CA HIS A 104 -28.87 -31.49 11.86
C HIS A 104 -29.19 -30.12 11.23
N PHE A 105 -29.15 -30.01 9.91
CA PHE A 105 -29.51 -28.77 9.24
C PHE A 105 -31.03 -28.59 9.15
N PHE A 106 -31.87 -29.65 9.27
CA PHE A 106 -33.30 -29.55 9.60
C PHE A 106 -33.86 -30.86 10.20
N GLN A 107 -34.69 -30.75 11.25
CA GLN A 107 -35.59 -31.82 11.69
C GLN A 107 -36.61 -32.11 10.57
N LEU A 108 -36.50 -33.26 9.92
CA LEU A 108 -37.43 -33.73 8.90
C LEU A 108 -38.73 -34.24 9.54
N GLY A 109 -39.78 -33.44 9.39
CA GLY A 109 -41.12 -34.00 9.16
C GLY A 109 -41.10 -34.82 7.87
N GLN A 110 -41.50 -36.08 8.01
CA GLN A 110 -41.61 -37.14 7.01
C GLN A 110 -41.85 -36.70 5.55
N SER A 111 -40.85 -36.87 4.68
CA SER A 111 -40.96 -37.48 3.34
C SER A 111 -39.62 -37.34 2.60
N GLY A 112 -38.97 -38.47 2.35
CA GLY A 112 -37.69 -38.51 1.64
C GLY A 112 -37.88 -38.18 0.16
N PHE A 113 -37.36 -37.04 -0.28
CA PHE A 113 -36.73 -36.77 -1.57
C PHE A 113 -36.15 -35.34 -1.51
N PRO A 114 -34.93 -35.06 -2.02
CA PRO A 114 -34.37 -33.71 -2.06
C PRO A 114 -35.26 -32.75 -2.85
N ASN A 115 -35.43 -31.53 -2.33
CA ASN A 115 -36.16 -30.47 -2.99
C ASN A 115 -35.43 -30.08 -4.28
N ILE A 116 -36.10 -30.16 -5.45
CA ILE A 116 -35.55 -29.79 -6.77
C ILE A 116 -34.86 -28.43 -6.77
N SER A 117 -35.33 -27.49 -5.94
CA SER A 117 -34.73 -26.15 -5.80
C SER A 117 -33.33 -26.15 -5.20
N GLU A 118 -33.02 -27.07 -4.29
CA GLU A 118 -31.69 -27.20 -3.66
C GLU A 118 -30.71 -27.89 -4.61
N ILE A 119 -31.18 -28.86 -5.38
CA ILE A 119 -30.42 -29.47 -6.48
C ILE A 119 -30.09 -28.43 -7.55
N LEU A 120 -31.06 -27.59 -7.92
CA LEU A 120 -30.86 -26.52 -8.90
C LEU A 120 -29.90 -25.45 -8.37
N ASN A 121 -29.99 -25.06 -7.09
CA ASN A 121 -29.04 -24.14 -6.46
C ASN A 121 -27.63 -24.74 -6.39
N LEU A 122 -27.47 -26.03 -6.05
CA LEU A 122 -26.17 -26.71 -6.03
C LEU A 122 -25.56 -26.84 -7.43
N ILE A 123 -26.39 -27.09 -8.45
CA ILE A 123 -25.96 -27.16 -9.86
C ILE A 123 -25.58 -25.78 -10.39
N THR A 124 -26.24 -24.70 -9.94
CA THR A 124 -26.05 -23.34 -10.46
C THR A 124 -25.07 -22.47 -9.65
N SER A 125 -24.84 -22.77 -8.37
CA SER A 125 -23.98 -21.98 -7.49
C SER A 125 -22.49 -22.30 -7.70
N GLY A 126 -21.73 -21.28 -8.05
CA GLY A 126 -20.27 -21.27 -7.91
C GLY A 126 -19.48 -21.33 -9.21
N LEU A 127 -19.23 -22.52 -9.76
CA LEU A 127 -18.11 -22.69 -10.72
C LEU A 127 -18.35 -23.77 -11.77
N ALA A 128 -19.17 -24.77 -11.46
CA ALA A 128 -19.24 -26.00 -12.25
C ALA A 128 -19.98 -25.82 -13.57
N LEU A 129 -21.12 -25.11 -13.58
CA LEU A 129 -21.99 -25.09 -14.75
C LEU A 129 -21.48 -24.23 -15.92
N PRO A 130 -20.99 -22.98 -15.73
CA PRO A 130 -20.40 -22.20 -16.82
C PRO A 130 -19.12 -22.85 -17.36
N ALA A 131 -18.25 -23.36 -16.47
CA ALA A 131 -17.06 -24.10 -16.86
C ALA A 131 -17.41 -25.41 -17.57
N ALA A 132 -18.43 -26.14 -17.11
CA ALA A 132 -18.97 -27.32 -17.77
C ALA A 132 -19.63 -26.99 -19.10
N CYS A 133 -20.31 -25.85 -19.26
CA CYS A 133 -20.86 -25.41 -20.54
C CYS A 133 -19.74 -25.12 -21.54
N VAL A 134 -18.69 -24.39 -21.13
CA VAL A 134 -17.48 -24.14 -21.94
C VAL A 134 -16.77 -25.44 -22.32
N LEU A 135 -16.68 -26.39 -21.38
CA LEU A 135 -16.13 -27.74 -21.59
C LEU A 135 -17.01 -28.55 -22.55
N LEU A 136 -18.33 -28.56 -22.38
CA LEU A 136 -19.34 -29.22 -23.21
C LEU A 136 -19.33 -28.68 -24.65
N LEU A 137 -18.93 -27.43 -24.87
CA LEU A 137 -18.75 -26.87 -26.20
C LEU A 137 -17.44 -27.27 -26.86
N ARG A 138 -16.37 -27.41 -26.06
CA ARG A 138 -15.14 -28.06 -26.49
C ARG A 138 -15.40 -29.52 -26.87
N LEU A 139 -16.38 -30.16 -26.23
CA LEU A 139 -16.84 -31.54 -26.51
C LEU A 139 -17.81 -31.62 -27.72
N ALA A 140 -18.70 -30.62 -27.90
CA ALA A 140 -19.71 -30.60 -28.96
C ALA A 140 -19.21 -30.05 -30.31
N SER A 141 -18.04 -29.40 -30.34
CA SER A 141 -17.41 -28.97 -31.58
C SER A 141 -16.79 -30.17 -32.30
N ARG A 142 -17.50 -30.70 -33.31
CA ARG A 142 -16.94 -31.75 -34.19
C ARG A 142 -15.74 -31.19 -34.96
N PRO A 143 -14.71 -32.02 -35.23
CA PRO A 143 -13.57 -31.61 -36.04
C PRO A 143 -14.01 -31.41 -37.49
N THR A 144 -14.39 -30.20 -37.87
CA THR A 144 -14.52 -29.80 -39.28
C THR A 144 -13.36 -28.87 -39.62
N GLN A 145 -12.38 -29.46 -40.30
CA GLN A 145 -11.16 -28.85 -40.85
C GLN A 145 -10.22 -28.17 -39.84
N LEU A 146 -8.94 -28.13 -40.21
CA LEU A 146 -7.80 -27.71 -39.39
C LEU A 146 -8.01 -26.33 -38.76
N SER A 147 -8.40 -26.34 -37.48
CA SER A 147 -8.21 -25.29 -36.47
C SER A 147 -8.30 -23.86 -36.99
N ASP A 148 -9.48 -23.26 -36.91
CA ASP A 148 -9.58 -21.81 -36.84
C ASP A 148 -8.84 -21.36 -35.56
N ARG A 149 -7.54 -21.04 -35.67
CA ARG A 149 -6.71 -20.54 -34.56
C ARG A 149 -7.37 -19.37 -33.85
N SER A 150 -8.23 -18.63 -34.55
CA SER A 150 -9.00 -17.53 -33.97
C SER A 150 -10.10 -18.02 -33.04
N PHE A 151 -10.79 -19.13 -33.35
CA PHE A 151 -11.76 -19.75 -32.45
C PHE A 151 -11.08 -20.26 -31.16
N GLU A 152 -9.95 -20.97 -31.29
CA GLU A 152 -9.18 -21.46 -30.14
C GLU A 152 -8.61 -20.32 -29.28
N SER A 153 -8.09 -19.24 -29.89
CA SER A 153 -7.59 -18.08 -29.15
C SER A 153 -8.71 -17.33 -28.42
N ARG A 154 -9.89 -17.20 -29.05
CA ARG A 154 -11.09 -16.60 -28.44
C ARG A 154 -11.63 -17.44 -27.29
N LEU A 155 -11.63 -18.77 -27.43
CA LEU A 155 -12.03 -19.69 -26.37
C LEU A 155 -11.09 -19.61 -25.17
N LYS A 156 -9.76 -19.59 -25.38
CA LYS A 156 -8.76 -19.42 -24.31
C LYS A 156 -8.92 -18.10 -23.57
N LEU A 157 -9.11 -17.00 -24.30
CA LEU A 157 -9.35 -15.69 -23.71
C LEU A 157 -10.63 -15.69 -22.86
N LEU A 158 -11.72 -16.27 -23.37
CA LEU A 158 -12.98 -16.40 -22.63
C LEU A 158 -12.78 -17.21 -21.35
N THR A 159 -12.10 -18.36 -21.42
CA THR A 159 -11.78 -19.17 -20.23
C THR A 159 -10.96 -18.39 -19.21
N CYS A 160 -9.96 -17.65 -19.65
CA CYS A 160 -9.11 -16.85 -18.78
C CYS A 160 -9.87 -15.69 -18.11
N LEU A 161 -10.75 -15.02 -18.85
CA LEU A 161 -11.57 -13.93 -18.33
C LEU A 161 -12.64 -14.43 -17.36
N VAL A 162 -13.25 -15.59 -17.62
CA VAL A 162 -14.16 -16.26 -16.67
C VAL A 162 -13.43 -16.65 -15.38
N LEU A 163 -12.19 -17.14 -15.47
CA LEU A 163 -11.36 -17.46 -14.29
C LEU A 163 -10.97 -16.23 -13.47
N LEU A 164 -10.54 -15.15 -14.12
CA LEU A 164 -10.26 -13.89 -13.41
C LEU A 164 -11.53 -13.35 -12.76
N PHE A 165 -12.67 -13.48 -13.44
CA PHE A 165 -13.98 -13.07 -12.92
C PHE A 165 -14.45 -13.88 -11.71
N THR A 166 -13.98 -15.11 -11.50
CA THR A 166 -14.38 -15.86 -10.30
C THR A 166 -13.54 -15.52 -9.08
N ILE A 167 -12.35 -14.92 -9.26
CA ILE A 167 -11.43 -14.59 -8.16
C ILE A 167 -11.48 -13.11 -7.81
N VAL A 168 -11.44 -12.25 -8.84
CA VAL A 168 -11.23 -10.81 -8.68
C VAL A 168 -12.42 -10.11 -8.02
N PRO A 169 -13.69 -10.33 -8.42
CA PRO A 169 -14.83 -9.61 -7.85
C PRO A 169 -15.03 -9.88 -6.37
N GLU A 170 -14.81 -11.10 -5.89
CA GLU A 170 -14.95 -11.40 -4.46
C GLU A 170 -13.86 -10.72 -3.64
N ALA A 171 -12.59 -10.85 -4.05
CA ALA A 171 -11.49 -10.13 -3.41
C ALA A 171 -11.71 -8.61 -3.45
N ALA A 172 -12.21 -8.08 -4.57
CA ALA A 172 -12.54 -6.68 -4.73
C ALA A 172 -13.74 -6.24 -3.87
N LEU A 173 -14.76 -7.08 -3.70
CA LEU A 173 -15.92 -6.79 -2.86
C LEU A 173 -15.61 -6.90 -1.36
N THR A 174 -14.75 -7.85 -0.98
CA THR A 174 -14.16 -7.90 0.36
C THR A 174 -13.36 -6.64 0.60
N LEU A 175 -12.59 -6.18 -0.39
CA LEU A 175 -11.86 -4.92 -0.31
C LEU A 175 -12.82 -3.72 -0.21
N THR A 176 -13.92 -3.63 -0.97
CA THR A 176 -14.87 -2.52 -0.82
C THR A 176 -15.53 -2.52 0.56
N ALA A 177 -15.87 -3.69 1.12
CA ALA A 177 -16.33 -3.80 2.50
C ALA A 177 -15.27 -3.32 3.50
N THR A 178 -14.00 -3.67 3.24
CA THR A 178 -12.83 -3.25 4.03
C THR A 178 -12.54 -1.76 3.93
N LEU A 179 -12.79 -1.12 2.79
CA LEU A 179 -12.49 0.29 2.57
C LEU A 179 -13.62 1.21 3.05
N HIS A 180 -14.85 0.70 3.13
CA HIS A 180 -16.05 1.46 3.44
C HIS A 180 -16.82 0.80 4.60
N PRO A 181 -16.42 1.04 5.85
CA PRO A 181 -17.08 0.47 7.02
C PRO A 181 -18.46 1.11 7.25
N MET A 182 -18.58 2.39 6.88
CA MET A 182 -19.80 3.18 6.90
C MET A 182 -20.49 3.11 5.54
N THR A 183 -21.81 2.95 5.53
CA THR A 183 -22.59 2.73 4.30
C THR A 183 -23.77 3.70 4.18
N PHE A 184 -24.23 3.90 2.94
CA PHE A 184 -25.31 4.83 2.57
C PHE A 184 -26.67 4.13 2.45
N ASP A 185 -26.85 2.95 3.07
CA ASP A 185 -28.08 2.16 2.94
C ASP A 185 -29.32 2.95 3.43
N LEU A 186 -29.22 3.74 4.50
CA LEU A 186 -30.33 4.61 4.95
C LEU A 186 -30.66 5.72 3.95
N TYR A 187 -29.68 6.21 3.19
CA TYR A 187 -29.90 7.21 2.14
C TYR A 187 -30.69 6.61 0.97
N ALA A 188 -30.31 5.41 0.52
CA ALA A 188 -31.03 4.71 -0.54
C ALA A 188 -32.45 4.34 -0.13
N MET A 189 -32.63 3.80 1.08
CA MET A 189 -33.96 3.50 1.63
C MET A 189 -34.84 4.75 1.72
N ARG A 190 -34.28 5.87 2.22
CA ARG A 190 -35.01 7.13 2.35
C ARG A 190 -35.44 7.67 0.99
N TRP A 191 -34.61 7.53 -0.02
CA TRP A 191 -34.95 7.93 -1.39
C TRP A 191 -36.10 7.09 -1.97
N ASP A 192 -36.03 5.76 -1.85
CA ASP A 192 -37.09 4.86 -2.33
C ASP A 192 -38.45 5.24 -1.72
N HIS A 193 -38.47 5.53 -0.41
CA HIS A 193 -39.68 5.98 0.27
C HIS A 193 -40.16 7.35 -0.22
N ALA A 194 -39.26 8.34 -0.36
CA ALA A 194 -39.60 9.68 -0.83
C ALA A 194 -40.13 9.70 -2.27
N ALA A 195 -39.65 8.79 -3.12
CA ALA A 195 -40.13 8.61 -4.49
C ALA A 195 -41.47 7.86 -4.59
N GLY A 196 -42.01 7.32 -3.48
CA GLY A 196 -43.19 6.46 -3.48
C GLY A 196 -42.92 5.04 -4.03
N LEU A 197 -41.66 4.62 -4.06
CA LEU A 197 -41.20 3.32 -4.58
C LEU A 197 -40.84 2.32 -3.47
N GLY A 198 -41.22 2.59 -2.21
CA GLY A 198 -41.02 1.71 -1.06
C GLY A 198 -41.93 0.46 -1.03
N PHE A 199 -42.30 -0.09 -2.18
CA PHE A 199 -43.20 -1.25 -2.29
C PHE A 199 -42.48 -2.61 -2.16
N THR A 200 -41.17 -2.63 -1.87
CA THR A 200 -40.41 -3.87 -1.64
C THR A 200 -41.07 -4.82 -0.63
N PRO A 201 -41.64 -4.36 0.50
CA PRO A 201 -42.40 -5.24 1.40
C PRO A 201 -43.58 -5.93 0.70
N ALA A 202 -44.34 -5.21 -0.13
CA ALA A 202 -45.47 -5.77 -0.87
C ALA A 202 -45.03 -6.81 -1.92
N ILE A 203 -43.86 -6.64 -2.56
CA ILE A 203 -43.28 -7.68 -3.44
C ILE A 203 -43.00 -8.96 -2.65
N ILE A 204 -42.48 -8.83 -1.44
CA ILE A 204 -42.16 -9.97 -0.58
C ILE A 204 -43.44 -10.68 -0.15
N ASP A 205 -44.44 -9.93 0.35
CA ASP A 205 -45.74 -10.48 0.76
C ASP A 205 -46.43 -11.24 -0.39
N VAL A 206 -46.42 -10.69 -1.60
CA VAL A 206 -47.00 -11.34 -2.79
C VAL A 206 -46.20 -12.59 -3.19
N ALA A 207 -44.86 -12.52 -3.18
CA ALA A 207 -44.02 -13.66 -3.54
C ALA A 207 -44.13 -14.81 -2.52
N ASP A 208 -44.26 -14.51 -1.24
CA ASP A 208 -44.43 -15.50 -0.18
C ASP A 208 -45.83 -16.12 -0.19
N ALA A 209 -46.85 -15.40 -0.69
CA ALA A 209 -48.20 -15.90 -0.86
C ALA A 209 -48.38 -16.88 -2.05
N ILE A 210 -47.46 -16.88 -3.03
CA ILE A 210 -47.58 -17.69 -4.25
C ILE A 210 -46.69 -18.94 -4.15
N PRO A 211 -47.27 -20.17 -4.19
CA PRO A 211 -46.47 -21.40 -4.19
C PRO A 211 -45.47 -21.44 -5.35
N GLY A 212 -44.19 -21.67 -5.05
CA GLY A 212 -43.13 -21.76 -6.08
C GLY A 212 -42.48 -20.42 -6.49
N ALA A 213 -43.07 -19.27 -6.14
CA ALA A 213 -42.56 -17.96 -6.57
C ALA A 213 -41.19 -17.63 -5.94
N ARG A 214 -40.99 -17.97 -4.66
CA ARG A 214 -39.69 -17.88 -3.98
C ARG A 214 -38.60 -18.64 -4.73
N GLN A 215 -38.88 -19.89 -5.12
CA GLN A 215 -37.92 -20.73 -5.85
C GLN A 215 -37.60 -20.15 -7.23
N LEU A 216 -38.61 -19.62 -7.94
CA LEU A 216 -38.43 -18.97 -9.23
C LEU A 216 -37.52 -17.73 -9.11
N LEU A 217 -37.74 -16.88 -8.12
CA LEU A 217 -36.93 -15.68 -7.88
C LEU A 217 -35.48 -16.07 -7.53
N LEU A 218 -35.28 -16.94 -6.55
CA LEU A 218 -33.94 -17.42 -6.16
C LEU A 218 -33.18 -18.07 -7.34
N SER A 219 -33.89 -18.79 -8.20
CA SER A 219 -33.31 -19.35 -9.42
C SER A 219 -32.91 -18.25 -10.40
N ALA A 220 -33.77 -17.24 -10.62
CA ALA A 220 -33.46 -16.12 -11.51
C ALA A 220 -32.20 -15.35 -11.05
N TYR A 221 -32.04 -15.14 -9.75
CA TYR A 221 -30.83 -14.53 -9.16
C TYR A 221 -29.57 -15.36 -9.45
N SER A 222 -29.63 -16.67 -9.24
CA SER A 222 -28.50 -17.59 -9.41
C SER A 222 -28.14 -17.86 -10.88
N MET A 223 -29.08 -17.68 -11.81
CA MET A 223 -28.89 -17.96 -13.24
C MET A 223 -28.20 -16.83 -14.04
N THR A 224 -27.80 -15.72 -13.39
CA THR A 224 -27.12 -14.59 -14.07
C THR A 224 -25.86 -14.99 -14.89
N PRO A 225 -24.99 -15.93 -14.46
CA PRO A 225 -23.84 -16.36 -15.27
C PRO A 225 -24.22 -17.16 -16.52
N LEU A 226 -25.40 -17.81 -16.53
CA LEU A 226 -25.89 -18.57 -17.68
C LEU A 226 -26.33 -17.65 -18.82
N GLY A 227 -26.96 -16.51 -18.50
CA GLY A 227 -27.31 -15.49 -19.48
C GLY A 227 -26.07 -14.97 -20.21
N PHE A 228 -24.99 -14.72 -19.47
CA PHE A 228 -23.70 -14.34 -20.04
C PHE A 228 -23.10 -15.43 -20.92
N ALA A 229 -23.02 -16.65 -20.40
CA ALA A 229 -22.49 -17.78 -21.15
C ALA A 229 -23.24 -17.88 -22.48
N ALA A 230 -24.57 -17.92 -22.48
CA ALA A 230 -25.37 -17.98 -23.70
C ALA A 230 -24.98 -16.90 -24.73
N VAL A 231 -24.83 -15.63 -24.32
CA VAL A 231 -24.40 -14.54 -25.20
C VAL A 231 -22.97 -14.74 -25.73
N ALA A 232 -22.02 -15.07 -24.86
CA ALA A 232 -20.63 -15.34 -25.23
C ALA A 232 -20.53 -16.51 -26.24
N LEU A 233 -21.32 -17.56 -26.03
CA LEU A 233 -21.39 -18.73 -26.91
C LEU A 233 -21.95 -18.40 -28.28
N ARG A 234 -22.96 -17.53 -28.32
CA ARG A 234 -23.52 -17.06 -29.57
C ARG A 234 -22.49 -16.24 -30.36
N HIS A 235 -21.75 -15.36 -29.69
CA HIS A 235 -20.65 -14.59 -30.31
C HIS A 235 -19.48 -15.47 -30.79
N LEU A 236 -19.19 -16.58 -30.09
CA LEU A 236 -18.18 -17.56 -30.52
C LEU A 236 -18.59 -18.32 -31.79
N ARG A 237 -19.89 -18.61 -31.97
CA ARG A 237 -20.43 -19.37 -33.12
C ARG A 237 -20.76 -18.51 -34.34
N GLY A 238 -20.84 -17.20 -34.18
CA GLY A 238 -21.05 -16.26 -35.26
C GLY A 238 -20.92 -14.85 -34.71
N ARG A 239 -19.98 -14.06 -35.24
CA ARG A 239 -19.90 -12.63 -34.90
C ARG A 239 -20.96 -11.87 -35.72
N PRO A 240 -22.02 -11.32 -35.11
CA PRO A 240 -22.60 -10.12 -35.67
C PRO A 240 -21.53 -9.03 -35.54
N GLN A 241 -21.02 -8.51 -36.65
CA GLN A 241 -19.86 -7.61 -36.73
C GLN A 241 -20.04 -6.25 -35.99
N HIS A 242 -21.17 -6.06 -35.30
CA HIS A 242 -21.69 -4.76 -34.84
C HIS A 242 -22.22 -4.77 -33.40
N VAL A 243 -21.93 -5.80 -32.61
CA VAL A 243 -22.37 -5.93 -31.22
C VAL A 243 -21.15 -5.78 -30.30
N PRO A 244 -21.23 -5.04 -29.17
CA PRO A 244 -20.15 -4.97 -28.19
C PRO A 244 -19.65 -6.36 -27.80
N ASP A 245 -18.34 -6.51 -27.58
CA ASP A 245 -17.80 -7.81 -27.17
C ASP A 245 -18.39 -8.18 -25.81
N ALA A 246 -19.08 -9.31 -25.74
CA ALA A 246 -19.82 -9.71 -24.55
C ALA A 246 -18.90 -9.90 -23.34
N VAL A 247 -17.70 -10.44 -23.56
CA VAL A 247 -16.72 -10.69 -22.50
C VAL A 247 -16.12 -9.37 -22.02
N LEU A 248 -15.75 -8.50 -22.97
CA LEU A 248 -15.26 -7.17 -22.62
C LEU A 248 -16.34 -6.34 -21.91
N THR A 249 -17.60 -6.44 -22.35
CA THR A 249 -18.74 -5.77 -21.70
C THR A 249 -18.83 -6.16 -20.24
N TRP A 250 -18.73 -7.46 -19.95
CA TRP A 250 -18.77 -7.97 -18.59
C TRP A 250 -17.58 -7.49 -17.75
N VAL A 251 -16.36 -7.61 -18.27
CA VAL A 251 -15.15 -7.13 -17.58
C VAL A 251 -15.24 -5.64 -17.30
N VAL A 252 -15.62 -4.84 -18.30
CA VAL A 252 -15.75 -3.39 -18.18
C VAL A 252 -16.86 -3.03 -17.20
N LEU A 253 -18.05 -3.61 -17.32
CA LEU A 253 -19.18 -3.35 -16.44
C LEU A 253 -18.83 -3.66 -14.98
N THR A 254 -18.26 -4.84 -14.73
CA THR A 254 -17.83 -5.24 -13.38
C THR A 254 -16.72 -4.35 -12.84
N SER A 255 -15.71 -4.02 -13.65
CA SER A 255 -14.62 -3.13 -13.21
C SER A 255 -15.14 -1.73 -12.88
N CYS A 256 -16.00 -1.17 -13.74
CA CYS A 256 -16.64 0.12 -13.49
C CYS A 256 -17.52 0.09 -12.24
N ALA A 257 -18.28 -0.99 -12.00
CA ALA A 257 -19.13 -1.09 -10.83
C ALA A 257 -18.33 -1.26 -9.53
N LEU A 258 -17.26 -2.05 -9.54
CA LEU A 258 -16.34 -2.17 -8.40
C LEU A 258 -15.74 -0.80 -8.02
N LEU A 259 -15.42 0.03 -9.02
CA LEU A 259 -15.03 1.42 -8.77
C LEU A 259 -16.21 2.24 -8.21
N ALA A 260 -17.40 2.14 -8.81
CA ALA A 260 -18.61 2.86 -8.39
C ALA A 260 -18.97 2.60 -6.92
N TYR A 261 -18.82 1.37 -6.43
CA TYR A 261 -19.11 1.00 -5.05
C TYR A 261 -18.29 1.77 -4.01
N ASN A 262 -17.13 2.31 -4.39
CA ASN A 262 -16.33 3.14 -3.50
C ASN A 262 -16.90 4.56 -3.31
N PHE A 263 -17.75 5.02 -4.22
CA PHE A 263 -18.36 6.34 -4.17
C PHE A 263 -19.77 6.34 -3.59
N PHE A 264 -20.43 5.20 -3.49
CA PHE A 264 -21.72 5.09 -2.80
C PHE A 264 -21.88 3.66 -2.22
N PRO A 265 -21.11 3.32 -1.17
CA PRO A 265 -21.08 1.97 -0.62
C PRO A 265 -22.43 1.64 0.03
N ILE A 266 -23.10 0.64 -0.52
CA ILE A 266 -24.38 0.09 -0.03
C ILE A 266 -24.27 -1.42 0.01
N THR A 267 -24.87 -2.03 1.03
CA THR A 267 -24.93 -3.49 1.19
C THR A 267 -26.24 -4.11 0.75
N GLY A 268 -27.36 -3.45 1.01
CA GLY A 268 -28.70 -3.99 0.86
C GLY A 268 -29.44 -4.17 2.20
N PRO A 269 -30.78 -4.07 2.19
CA PRO A 269 -31.59 -4.02 3.41
C PRO A 269 -31.49 -5.27 4.30
N LYS A 270 -31.26 -6.46 3.72
CA LYS A 270 -31.13 -7.69 4.52
C LYS A 270 -29.92 -7.67 5.45
N TYR A 271 -28.85 -6.97 5.05
CA TYR A 271 -27.61 -6.90 5.83
C TYR A 271 -27.66 -5.82 6.91
N VAL A 272 -28.47 -4.78 6.69
CA VAL A 272 -28.72 -3.70 7.64
C VAL A 272 -29.68 -4.15 8.74
N PHE A 273 -30.78 -4.80 8.37
CA PHE A 273 -31.89 -5.11 9.28
C PHE A 273 -31.98 -6.58 9.71
N GLY A 274 -31.07 -7.44 9.22
CA GLY A 274 -31.09 -8.89 9.45
C GLY A 274 -31.87 -9.66 8.39
N SER A 275 -31.52 -10.93 8.16
CA SER A 275 -32.20 -11.78 7.16
C SER A 275 -33.66 -12.03 7.48
N ASP A 276 -34.00 -12.10 8.78
CA ASP A 276 -35.34 -12.36 9.27
C ASP A 276 -36.00 -11.04 9.65
N GLY A 277 -36.98 -10.59 8.87
CA GLY A 277 -37.80 -9.42 9.21
C GLY A 277 -37.35 -8.07 8.63
N TYR A 278 -36.40 -8.04 7.69
CA TYR A 278 -36.04 -6.78 7.00
C TYR A 278 -37.22 -6.16 6.24
N ALA A 279 -38.17 -6.97 5.74
CA ALA A 279 -39.39 -6.48 5.10
C ALA A 279 -40.23 -5.61 6.06
N ALA A 280 -40.41 -6.09 7.30
CA ALA A 280 -41.08 -5.35 8.36
C ALA A 280 -40.25 -4.14 8.85
N ALA A 281 -38.92 -4.23 8.76
CA ALA A 281 -38.04 -3.09 9.07
C ALA A 281 -38.17 -1.98 8.02
N LEU A 282 -38.17 -2.32 6.72
CA LEU A 282 -38.39 -1.39 5.61
C LEU A 282 -39.74 -0.67 5.73
N ALA A 283 -40.80 -1.39 6.11
CA ALA A 283 -42.12 -0.80 6.33
C ALA A 283 -42.15 0.16 7.54
N ARG A 284 -41.42 -0.16 8.62
CA ARG A 284 -41.39 0.65 9.86
C ARG A 284 -40.42 1.83 9.83
N HIS A 285 -39.30 1.71 9.12
CA HIS A 285 -38.18 2.64 9.17
C HIS A 285 -38.06 3.54 7.93
N GLY A 286 -39.09 3.62 7.08
CA GLY A 286 -39.12 4.54 5.92
C GLY A 286 -38.87 6.03 6.27
N GLN A 287 -38.96 6.39 7.56
CA GLN A 287 -38.66 7.72 8.11
C GLN A 287 -37.43 7.79 9.03
N ALA A 288 -36.52 6.82 8.99
CA ALA A 288 -35.28 6.85 9.76
C ALA A 288 -34.45 8.12 9.47
N ALA A 289 -33.65 8.53 10.46
CA ALA A 289 -32.71 9.63 10.31
C ALA A 289 -31.71 9.32 9.18
N ILE A 290 -31.37 10.34 8.39
CA ILE A 290 -30.38 10.21 7.32
C ILE A 290 -29.00 10.28 7.96
N GLU A 291 -28.45 9.11 8.26
CA GLU A 291 -27.11 8.96 8.81
C GLU A 291 -26.37 7.81 8.13
N LEU A 292 -25.04 7.87 8.17
CA LEU A 292 -24.21 6.74 7.77
C LEU A 292 -24.28 5.67 8.83
N ILE A 293 -24.47 4.42 8.41
CA ILE A 293 -24.53 3.28 9.33
C ILE A 293 -23.35 2.34 9.15
N LYS A 294 -22.95 1.68 10.24
CA LYS A 294 -21.85 0.72 10.22
C LYS A 294 -22.40 -0.69 9.99
N VAL A 295 -22.12 -1.26 8.82
CA VAL A 295 -22.54 -2.63 8.47
C VAL A 295 -21.31 -3.53 8.36
N ALA A 296 -21.05 -4.35 9.38
CA ALA A 296 -19.87 -5.21 9.40
C ALA A 296 -20.05 -6.46 8.51
N SER A 297 -18.97 -6.88 7.84
CA SER A 297 -18.84 -8.22 7.23
C SER A 297 -19.62 -8.50 5.94
N PHE A 298 -20.14 -7.49 5.24
CA PHE A 298 -20.90 -7.68 3.98
C PHE A 298 -20.38 -6.83 2.80
N PRO A 299 -20.34 -7.41 1.57
CA PRO A 299 -19.93 -6.70 0.34
C PRO A 299 -20.62 -5.37 0.12
N ARG A 300 -19.90 -4.36 -0.39
CA ARG A 300 -20.53 -3.13 -0.90
C ARG A 300 -20.79 -3.31 -2.37
N ASN A 301 -21.96 -3.81 -2.73
CA ASN A 301 -22.35 -4.15 -4.10
C ASN A 301 -23.66 -3.45 -4.53
N GLY A 302 -24.17 -2.54 -3.70
CA GLY A 302 -25.52 -2.03 -3.84
C GLY A 302 -25.72 -0.87 -4.81
N MET A 303 -24.69 -0.26 -5.45
CA MET A 303 -24.95 0.82 -6.42
C MET A 303 -23.84 1.02 -7.46
N PRO A 304 -24.04 0.64 -8.74
CA PRO A 304 -25.26 0.09 -9.34
C PRO A 304 -25.44 -1.43 -9.08
N SER A 305 -26.67 -1.93 -9.23
CA SER A 305 -26.95 -3.37 -9.13
C SER A 305 -26.31 -4.17 -10.27
N MET A 306 -25.36 -5.05 -9.93
CA MET A 306 -24.63 -5.84 -10.91
C MET A 306 -25.35 -7.09 -11.38
N HIS A 307 -26.11 -7.78 -10.51
CA HIS A 307 -26.92 -8.94 -10.93
C HIS A 307 -27.95 -8.53 -11.99
N PHE A 308 -28.67 -7.44 -11.73
CA PHE A 308 -29.57 -6.85 -12.73
C PHE A 308 -28.80 -6.33 -13.94
N GLY A 309 -27.70 -5.60 -13.73
CA GLY A 309 -26.93 -5.00 -14.82
C GLY A 309 -26.34 -6.03 -15.79
N TRP A 310 -25.87 -7.16 -15.28
CA TRP A 310 -25.38 -8.31 -16.05
C TRP A 310 -26.46 -8.95 -16.91
N MET A 311 -27.64 -9.18 -16.33
CA MET A 311 -28.76 -9.77 -17.08
C MET A 311 -29.34 -8.78 -18.09
N LEU A 312 -29.40 -7.48 -17.75
CA LEU A 312 -29.79 -6.41 -18.67
C LEU A 312 -28.84 -6.29 -19.85
N ALA A 313 -27.51 -6.28 -19.60
CA ALA A 313 -26.50 -6.27 -20.65
C ALA A 313 -26.65 -7.51 -21.56
N SER A 314 -26.85 -8.68 -20.95
CA SER A 314 -27.05 -9.93 -21.68
C SER A 314 -28.31 -9.87 -22.56
N ALA A 315 -29.41 -9.31 -22.05
CA ALA A 315 -30.64 -9.13 -22.81
C ALA A 315 -30.47 -8.16 -23.99
N VAL A 316 -29.77 -7.03 -23.79
CA VAL A 316 -29.49 -6.06 -24.86
C VAL A 316 -28.59 -6.68 -25.94
N LEU A 317 -27.52 -7.37 -25.56
CA LEU A 317 -26.62 -8.05 -26.50
C LEU A 317 -27.35 -9.17 -27.25
N TRP A 318 -28.16 -9.96 -26.55
CA TRP A 318 -28.97 -11.01 -27.16
C TRP A 318 -29.97 -10.43 -28.18
N TRP A 319 -30.63 -9.32 -27.83
CA TRP A 319 -31.53 -8.60 -28.73
C TRP A 319 -30.83 -8.13 -30.00
N GLN A 320 -29.61 -7.59 -29.86
CA GLN A 320 -28.82 -7.09 -30.98
C GLN A 320 -28.22 -8.19 -31.86
N SER A 321 -28.10 -9.43 -31.36
CA SER A 321 -27.52 -10.58 -32.06
C SER A 321 -28.41 -11.21 -33.13
N GLY A 322 -29.59 -10.66 -33.40
CA GLY A 322 -30.53 -11.19 -34.40
C GLY A 322 -31.27 -12.47 -33.97
N ALA A 323 -31.29 -12.79 -32.67
CA ALA A 323 -31.98 -13.97 -32.12
C ALA A 323 -33.50 -13.96 -32.42
N PRO A 324 -34.21 -15.12 -32.42
CA PRO A 324 -35.66 -15.16 -32.69
C PRO A 324 -36.48 -14.45 -31.61
N ARG A 325 -37.64 -13.87 -31.99
CA ARG A 325 -38.46 -12.99 -31.14
C ARG A 325 -38.80 -13.57 -29.77
N TRP A 326 -39.19 -14.85 -29.70
CA TRP A 326 -39.53 -15.52 -28.43
C TRP A 326 -38.34 -15.54 -27.46
N SER A 327 -37.12 -15.78 -27.94
CA SER A 327 -35.91 -15.81 -27.10
C SER A 327 -35.50 -14.42 -26.62
N ARG A 328 -35.84 -13.37 -27.38
CA ARG A 328 -35.62 -11.98 -26.94
C ARG A 328 -36.53 -11.61 -25.79
N ILE A 329 -37.80 -12.01 -25.88
CA ILE A 329 -38.79 -11.83 -24.80
C ILE A 329 -38.32 -12.59 -23.56
N LEU A 330 -37.83 -13.83 -23.73
CA LEU A 330 -37.29 -14.63 -22.62
C LEU A 330 -36.16 -13.91 -21.87
N PHE A 331 -35.16 -13.36 -22.58
CA PHE A 331 -34.07 -12.61 -21.94
C PHE A 331 -34.54 -11.32 -21.26
N ALA A 332 -35.54 -10.63 -21.82
CA ALA A 332 -36.14 -9.48 -21.18
C ALA A 332 -36.87 -9.86 -19.89
N VAL A 333 -37.63 -10.96 -19.91
CA VAL A 333 -38.31 -11.51 -18.72
C VAL A 333 -37.30 -11.93 -17.66
N LEU A 334 -36.20 -12.60 -18.05
CA LEU A 334 -35.14 -12.98 -17.12
C LEU A 334 -34.49 -11.75 -16.46
N ALA A 335 -34.24 -10.67 -17.19
CA ALA A 335 -33.73 -9.42 -16.62
C ALA A 335 -34.71 -8.80 -15.60
N SER A 336 -36.01 -8.75 -15.93
CA SER A 336 -37.03 -8.26 -15.02
C SER A 336 -37.19 -9.15 -13.77
N LEU A 337 -37.19 -10.47 -13.92
CA LEU A 337 -37.23 -11.42 -12.81
C LEU A 337 -35.99 -11.28 -11.92
N THR A 338 -34.82 -11.03 -12.50
CA THR A 338 -33.59 -10.79 -11.73
C THR A 338 -33.71 -9.52 -10.89
N ALA A 339 -34.25 -8.42 -11.45
CA ALA A 339 -34.48 -7.18 -10.71
C ALA A 339 -35.46 -7.38 -9.52
N VAL A 340 -36.58 -8.07 -9.75
CA VAL A 340 -37.54 -8.40 -8.69
C VAL A 340 -36.89 -9.31 -7.65
N SER A 341 -36.10 -10.29 -8.09
CA SER A 341 -35.40 -11.19 -7.17
C SER A 341 -34.37 -10.47 -6.31
N THR A 342 -33.66 -9.47 -6.83
CA THR A 342 -32.69 -8.70 -6.03
C THR A 342 -33.35 -7.90 -4.91
N LEU A 343 -34.58 -7.41 -5.14
CA LEU A 343 -35.40 -6.76 -4.10
C LEU A 343 -35.94 -7.79 -3.10
N TYR A 344 -36.44 -8.93 -3.59
CA TYR A 344 -37.01 -10.01 -2.76
C TYR A 344 -35.98 -10.69 -1.84
N VAL A 345 -34.73 -10.83 -2.28
CA VAL A 345 -33.65 -11.37 -1.42
C VAL A 345 -33.17 -10.30 -0.42
N GLY A 346 -33.47 -9.02 -0.67
CA GLY A 346 -33.03 -7.90 0.14
C GLY A 346 -31.58 -7.51 -0.09
N GLU A 347 -31.03 -7.81 -1.28
CA GLU A 347 -29.67 -7.44 -1.69
C GLU A 347 -29.59 -5.98 -2.17
N HIS A 348 -30.71 -5.43 -2.65
CA HIS A 348 -30.72 -4.16 -3.38
C HIS A 348 -31.94 -3.31 -3.01
N TYR A 349 -31.84 -2.01 -3.27
CA TYR A 349 -32.91 -1.03 -3.21
C TYR A 349 -33.46 -0.78 -4.63
N VAL A 350 -34.53 -0.01 -4.76
CA VAL A 350 -35.08 0.32 -6.09
C VAL A 350 -34.20 1.35 -6.79
N VAL A 351 -33.69 2.33 -6.04
CA VAL A 351 -32.81 3.39 -6.56
C VAL A 351 -31.62 2.86 -7.36
N ASP A 352 -30.96 1.81 -6.89
CA ASP A 352 -29.76 1.30 -7.56
C ASP A 352 -30.06 0.44 -8.78
N LEU A 353 -31.27 -0.11 -8.90
CA LEU A 353 -31.77 -0.71 -10.14
C LEU A 353 -32.02 0.35 -11.20
N ILE A 354 -32.60 1.50 -10.82
CA ILE A 354 -32.82 2.64 -11.73
C ILE A 354 -31.48 3.16 -12.26
N VAL A 355 -30.52 3.35 -11.36
CA VAL A 355 -29.20 3.87 -11.69
C VAL A 355 -28.35 2.86 -12.48
N ALA A 356 -28.60 1.55 -12.35
CA ALA A 356 -27.92 0.53 -13.14
C ALA A 356 -28.19 0.64 -14.65
N VAL A 357 -29.38 1.09 -15.07
CA VAL A 357 -29.75 1.14 -16.50
C VAL A 357 -28.82 2.04 -17.34
N PRO A 358 -28.67 3.35 -17.05
CA PRO A 358 -27.77 4.21 -17.82
C PRO A 358 -26.29 3.79 -17.68
N PHE A 359 -25.93 3.19 -16.54
CA PHE A 359 -24.59 2.67 -16.28
C PHE A 359 -24.24 1.49 -17.20
N VAL A 360 -25.16 0.53 -17.35
CA VAL A 360 -25.00 -0.62 -18.24
C VAL A 360 -24.88 -0.19 -19.70
N LEU A 361 -25.69 0.78 -20.14
CA LEU A 361 -25.60 1.30 -21.51
C LEU A 361 -24.26 2.02 -21.77
N ALA A 362 -23.72 2.73 -20.78
CA ALA A 362 -22.38 3.31 -20.88
C ALA A 362 -21.28 2.23 -20.96
N ALA A 363 -21.37 1.18 -20.15
CA ALA A 363 -20.44 0.05 -20.21
C ALA A 363 -20.48 -0.69 -21.55
N LEU A 364 -21.68 -0.86 -22.14
CA LEU A 364 -21.86 -1.38 -23.49
C LEU A 364 -21.19 -0.49 -24.54
N ALA A 365 -21.33 0.84 -24.43
CA ALA A 365 -20.68 1.76 -25.35
C ALA A 365 -19.14 1.80 -25.19
N LEU A 366 -18.66 1.64 -23.96
CA LEU A 366 -17.24 1.60 -23.61
C LEU A 366 -16.59 0.32 -24.17
N SER A 367 -17.30 -0.81 -24.14
CA SER A 367 -16.83 -2.13 -24.61
C SER A 367 -17.01 -2.39 -26.12
N SER A 368 -17.56 -1.45 -26.88
CA SER A 368 -17.63 -1.53 -28.36
C SER A 368 -16.25 -1.38 -29.01
N THR A 369 -15.62 -2.48 -29.40
CA THR A 369 -14.31 -2.46 -30.08
C THR A 369 -14.40 -2.07 -31.55
N SER A 370 -15.50 -2.40 -32.24
CA SER A 370 -15.68 -2.16 -33.67
C SER A 370 -16.04 -0.71 -34.04
N VAL A 371 -16.39 0.13 -33.07
CA VAL A 371 -16.78 1.52 -33.27
C VAL A 371 -15.65 2.44 -32.79
N PRO A 372 -15.01 3.26 -33.63
CA PRO A 372 -13.87 4.07 -33.18
C PRO A 372 -14.27 5.17 -32.20
N TRP A 373 -13.34 5.58 -31.33
CA TRP A 373 -13.55 6.68 -30.37
C TRP A 373 -13.75 8.05 -31.04
N THR A 374 -13.36 8.20 -32.31
CA THR A 374 -13.66 9.40 -33.12
C THR A 374 -15.15 9.53 -33.43
N TYR A 375 -15.93 8.44 -33.31
CA TYR A 375 -17.37 8.45 -33.52
C TYR A 375 -18.08 9.06 -32.31
N LYS A 376 -18.52 10.32 -32.44
CA LYS A 376 -19.10 11.10 -31.34
C LYS A 376 -20.24 10.42 -30.58
N PRO A 377 -21.20 9.71 -31.22
CA PRO A 377 -22.24 8.99 -30.49
C PRO A 377 -21.71 7.96 -29.48
N ARG A 378 -20.54 7.35 -29.73
CA ARG A 378 -19.89 6.47 -28.74
C ARG A 378 -19.47 7.25 -27.50
N VAL A 379 -18.77 8.37 -27.69
CA VAL A 379 -18.32 9.26 -26.60
C VAL A 379 -19.52 9.79 -25.82
N TYR A 380 -20.57 10.25 -26.51
CA TYR A 380 -21.77 10.77 -25.87
C TYR A 380 -22.49 9.70 -25.04
N ALA A 381 -22.66 8.48 -25.54
CA ALA A 381 -23.29 7.41 -24.78
C ALA A 381 -22.54 7.07 -23.48
N VAL A 382 -21.20 7.08 -23.52
CA VAL A 382 -20.34 6.86 -22.34
C VAL A 382 -20.45 8.02 -21.35
N LEU A 383 -20.28 9.26 -21.82
CA LEU A 383 -20.30 10.45 -20.96
C LEU A 383 -21.68 10.67 -20.33
N THR A 384 -22.77 10.48 -21.08
CA THR A 384 -24.13 10.65 -20.56
C THR A 384 -24.46 9.63 -19.47
N GLY A 385 -24.09 8.35 -19.64
CA GLY A 385 -24.44 7.32 -18.65
C GLY A 385 -23.61 7.41 -17.37
N PHE A 386 -22.28 7.48 -17.47
CA PHE A 386 -21.44 7.66 -16.28
C PHE A 386 -21.64 9.04 -15.65
N GLY A 387 -21.90 10.08 -16.45
CA GLY A 387 -22.28 11.41 -15.95
C GLY A 387 -23.60 11.39 -15.17
N ALA A 388 -24.62 10.70 -15.68
CA ALA A 388 -25.87 10.50 -14.96
C ALA A 388 -25.63 9.79 -13.61
N TRP A 389 -24.82 8.73 -13.60
CA TRP A 389 -24.44 8.03 -12.37
C TRP A 389 -23.74 8.96 -11.36
N VAL A 390 -22.78 9.79 -11.79
CA VAL A 390 -22.11 10.77 -10.92
C VAL A 390 -23.12 11.78 -10.34
N VAL A 391 -24.05 12.28 -11.15
CA VAL A 391 -25.10 13.19 -10.68
C VAL A 391 -25.97 12.54 -9.63
N TRP A 392 -26.37 11.27 -9.80
CA TRP A 392 -27.09 10.51 -8.79
C TRP A 392 -26.32 10.40 -7.47
N VAL A 393 -25.03 10.05 -7.52
CA VAL A 393 -24.19 9.94 -6.32
C VAL A 393 -24.09 11.28 -5.60
N ILE A 394 -23.86 12.38 -6.32
CA ILE A 394 -23.80 13.73 -5.72
C ILE A 394 -25.16 14.13 -5.13
N ALA A 395 -26.26 13.88 -5.85
CA ALA A 395 -27.61 14.19 -5.40
C ALA A 395 -27.94 13.46 -4.10
N LEU A 396 -27.69 12.15 -4.04
CA LEU A 396 -27.95 11.34 -2.85
C LEU A 396 -26.99 11.67 -1.70
N ARG A 397 -25.72 12.00 -1.95
CA ARG A 397 -24.81 12.33 -0.85
C ARG A 397 -25.06 13.70 -0.24
N THR A 398 -25.35 14.69 -1.08
CA THR A 398 -25.35 16.10 -0.67
C THR A 398 -26.76 16.63 -0.40
N PHE A 399 -27.76 16.16 -1.14
CA PHE A 399 -29.11 16.75 -1.14
C PHE A 399 -30.19 15.82 -0.60
N MET A 400 -29.84 14.66 -0.02
CA MET A 400 -30.84 13.69 0.45
C MET A 400 -31.84 14.25 1.47
N PRO A 401 -31.45 15.08 2.46
CA PRO A 401 -32.42 15.70 3.38
C PRO A 401 -33.49 16.51 2.63
N TRP A 402 -33.07 17.32 1.65
CA TRP A 402 -33.98 18.12 0.84
C TRP A 402 -34.84 17.27 -0.11
N LEU A 403 -34.25 16.23 -0.73
CA LEU A 403 -34.97 15.28 -1.58
C LEU A 403 -36.05 14.51 -0.82
N ALA A 404 -35.78 14.16 0.45
CA ALA A 404 -36.72 13.46 1.32
C ALA A 404 -37.99 14.29 1.63
N GLU A 405 -37.86 15.62 1.66
CA GLU A 405 -38.99 16.56 1.85
C GLU A 405 -39.73 16.87 0.54
N ASN A 406 -39.08 16.65 -0.62
CA ASN A 406 -39.56 17.06 -1.93
C ASN A 406 -39.69 15.86 -2.89
N GLY A 407 -40.68 14.98 -2.66
CA GLY A 407 -40.88 13.77 -3.48
C GLY A 407 -41.03 14.00 -4.99
N TRP A 408 -41.55 15.17 -5.41
CA TRP A 408 -41.64 15.54 -6.83
C TRP A 408 -40.26 15.66 -7.50
N ALA A 409 -39.23 16.06 -6.75
CA ALA A 409 -37.86 16.16 -7.25
C ALA A 409 -37.27 14.77 -7.56
N CYS A 410 -37.66 13.74 -6.81
CA CYS A 410 -37.29 12.36 -7.09
C CYS A 410 -37.85 11.88 -8.44
N TRP A 411 -39.10 12.24 -8.77
CA TRP A 411 -39.68 11.96 -10.09
C TRP A 411 -39.01 12.73 -11.23
N MET A 412 -38.57 13.97 -10.97
CA MET A 412 -37.76 14.72 -11.94
C MET A 412 -36.42 14.02 -12.22
N MET A 413 -35.75 13.47 -11.20
CA MET A 413 -34.54 12.67 -11.38
C MET A 413 -34.77 11.42 -12.24
N ILE A 414 -35.90 10.72 -12.04
CA ILE A 414 -36.30 9.58 -12.88
C ILE A 414 -36.54 10.03 -14.33
N ALA A 415 -37.26 11.14 -14.55
CA ALA A 415 -37.56 11.65 -15.89
C ALA A 415 -36.28 12.08 -16.65
N VAL A 416 -35.34 12.72 -15.97
CA VAL A 416 -34.02 13.07 -16.52
C VAL A 416 -33.23 11.80 -16.86
N THR A 417 -33.27 10.79 -16.00
CA THR A 417 -32.59 9.50 -16.22
C THR A 417 -33.19 8.75 -17.41
N ALA A 418 -34.53 8.72 -17.53
CA ALA A 418 -35.22 8.13 -18.68
C ALA A 418 -34.83 8.85 -19.99
N SER A 419 -34.72 10.17 -19.96
CA SER A 419 -34.27 10.98 -21.12
C SER A 419 -32.84 10.65 -21.51
N ALA A 420 -31.94 10.50 -20.52
CA ALA A 420 -30.56 10.08 -20.74
C ALA A 420 -30.47 8.65 -21.33
N VAL A 421 -31.23 7.70 -20.79
CA VAL A 421 -31.31 6.31 -21.29
C VAL A 421 -31.83 6.27 -22.72
N TYR A 422 -32.88 7.04 -23.03
CA TYR A 422 -33.41 7.15 -24.40
C TYR A 422 -32.37 7.68 -25.38
N PHE A 423 -31.61 8.72 -24.99
CA PHE A 423 -30.53 9.28 -25.78
C PHE A 423 -29.38 8.26 -25.98
N GLN A 424 -28.98 7.54 -24.94
CA GLN A 424 -27.96 6.48 -25.02
C GLN A 424 -28.42 5.37 -25.96
N ALA A 425 -29.66 4.89 -25.82
CA ALA A 425 -30.23 3.86 -26.68
C ALA A 425 -30.22 4.28 -28.16
N LYS A 426 -30.55 5.55 -28.47
CA LYS A 426 -30.39 6.11 -29.82
C LYS A 426 -28.94 6.07 -30.31
N CYS A 427 -27.97 6.47 -29.48
CA CYS A 427 -26.56 6.41 -29.84
C CYS A 427 -26.12 4.97 -30.14
N LEU A 428 -26.43 4.01 -29.26
CA LEU A 428 -26.11 2.59 -29.44
C LEU A 428 -26.76 1.99 -30.69
N ALA A 429 -27.98 2.42 -31.05
CA ALA A 429 -28.64 1.96 -32.28
C ALA A 429 -27.87 2.35 -33.56
N THR A 430 -27.13 3.46 -33.55
CA THR A 430 -26.31 3.91 -34.69
C THR A 430 -24.98 3.16 -34.85
N PHE A 431 -24.58 2.34 -33.88
CA PHE A 431 -23.28 1.65 -33.94
C PHE A 431 -23.16 0.67 -35.10
N ARG A 432 -24.30 0.12 -35.56
CA ARG A 432 -24.34 -0.78 -36.72
C ARG A 432 -23.85 -0.10 -38.01
N SER A 433 -24.12 1.18 -38.19
CA SER A 433 -23.71 1.91 -39.40
C SER A 433 -22.30 2.51 -39.30
N ALA A 434 -21.70 2.54 -38.11
CA ALA A 434 -20.39 3.16 -37.86
C ALA A 434 -19.26 2.14 -37.57
N ALA A 435 -19.57 0.85 -37.58
CA ALA A 435 -18.61 -0.22 -37.29
C ALA A 435 -17.59 -0.41 -38.44
N LEU A 436 -16.32 -0.60 -38.09
CA LEU A 436 -15.25 -0.86 -39.05
C LEU A 436 -15.42 -2.25 -39.73
N PRO A 437 -15.10 -2.39 -41.04
CA PRO A 437 -15.13 -3.68 -41.73
C PRO A 437 -14.13 -4.68 -41.12
N ALA A 438 -14.54 -5.95 -41.00
CA ALA A 438 -13.78 -7.01 -40.32
C ALA A 438 -12.40 -7.34 -40.94
N ASP A 439 -12.16 -6.96 -42.19
CA ASP A 439 -10.99 -7.39 -42.97
C ASP A 439 -9.72 -6.54 -42.72
N GLN A 440 -9.81 -5.46 -41.93
CA GLN A 440 -8.64 -4.63 -41.59
C GLN A 440 -7.90 -5.05 -40.29
N GLU A 441 -8.43 -5.99 -39.51
CA GLU A 441 -7.86 -6.33 -38.19
C GLU A 441 -6.75 -7.41 -38.19
N VAL A 442 -6.50 -8.11 -39.31
CA VAL A 442 -5.60 -9.29 -39.28
C VAL A 442 -4.27 -9.11 -40.05
N THR A 443 -4.06 -8.03 -40.79
CA THR A 443 -2.87 -7.88 -41.65
C THR A 443 -1.74 -7.01 -41.08
N SER A 444 -1.75 -6.61 -39.81
CA SER A 444 -0.72 -5.70 -39.26
C SER A 444 0.16 -6.22 -38.12
N VAL A 445 0.10 -7.50 -37.74
CA VAL A 445 1.09 -8.04 -36.76
C VAL A 445 2.35 -8.50 -37.48
N GLY A 446 3.18 -7.53 -37.89
CA GLY A 446 4.57 -7.74 -38.26
C GLY A 446 5.37 -8.23 -37.05
N LEU A 447 5.50 -9.56 -36.92
CA LEU A 447 6.05 -10.27 -35.76
C LEU A 447 7.56 -10.07 -35.49
N THR A 448 8.26 -9.18 -36.18
CA THR A 448 9.71 -8.98 -35.99
C THR A 448 10.08 -7.74 -35.18
N GLY A 449 9.28 -6.65 -35.19
CA GLY A 449 9.58 -5.41 -34.45
C GLY A 449 9.10 -5.39 -32.99
N ASP A 450 7.92 -5.96 -32.73
CA ASP A 450 7.22 -5.81 -31.44
C ASP A 450 7.77 -6.73 -30.33
N SER A 451 8.51 -7.78 -30.68
CA SER A 451 9.12 -8.70 -29.69
C SER A 451 10.42 -8.16 -29.11
N PHE A 452 11.20 -7.38 -29.87
CA PHE A 452 12.46 -6.78 -29.40
C PHE A 452 12.19 -5.71 -28.35
N GLY A 453 11.27 -4.78 -28.64
CA GLY A 453 10.84 -3.74 -27.70
C GLY A 453 10.34 -4.35 -26.39
N ARG A 454 9.43 -5.33 -26.44
CA ARG A 454 8.92 -6.00 -25.22
C ARG A 454 10.01 -6.64 -24.36
N LYS A 455 10.99 -7.31 -24.99
CA LYS A 455 12.14 -7.90 -24.26
C LYS A 455 13.03 -6.84 -23.63
N LEU A 456 13.32 -5.77 -24.35
CA LEU A 456 14.07 -4.62 -23.83
C LEU A 456 13.37 -3.99 -22.63
N GLY A 457 12.05 -3.86 -22.71
CA GLY A 457 11.21 -3.36 -21.64
C GLY A 457 11.28 -4.26 -20.41
N ALA A 458 11.07 -5.57 -20.56
CA ALA A 458 11.17 -6.51 -19.44
C ALA A 458 12.53 -6.46 -18.73
N MET A 459 13.62 -6.31 -19.50
CA MET A 459 14.96 -6.13 -18.93
C MET A 459 15.11 -4.81 -18.18
N PHE A 460 14.59 -3.70 -18.73
CA PHE A 460 14.69 -2.41 -18.06
C PHE A 460 13.76 -2.29 -16.84
N PHE A 461 12.63 -3.01 -16.84
CA PHE A 461 11.79 -3.20 -15.67
C PHE A 461 12.56 -3.92 -14.53
N ALA A 462 13.24 -5.02 -14.85
CA ALA A 462 14.03 -5.76 -13.87
C ALA A 462 15.24 -4.95 -13.35
N SER A 463 15.88 -4.16 -14.23
CA SER A 463 16.94 -3.22 -13.84
C SER A 463 16.42 -2.14 -12.89
N GLY A 464 15.27 -1.52 -13.21
CA GLY A 464 14.62 -0.55 -12.32
C GLY A 464 14.22 -1.15 -10.98
N MET A 465 13.71 -2.39 -10.97
CA MET A 465 13.41 -3.14 -9.75
C MET A 465 14.67 -3.32 -8.88
N ALA A 466 15.78 -3.77 -9.47
CA ALA A 466 17.03 -3.96 -8.76
C ALA A 466 17.61 -2.64 -8.23
N ALA A 467 17.55 -1.56 -9.02
CA ALA A 467 18.03 -0.23 -8.62
C ALA A 467 17.34 0.27 -7.34
N LEU A 468 16.00 0.10 -7.24
CA LEU A 468 15.26 0.50 -6.05
C LEU A 468 15.49 -0.42 -4.85
N VAL A 469 15.72 -1.72 -5.08
CA VAL A 469 16.15 -2.64 -4.02
C VAL A 469 17.46 -2.13 -3.41
N TYR A 470 18.47 -1.81 -4.23
CA TYR A 470 19.72 -1.25 -3.73
C TYR A 470 19.54 0.08 -3.01
N GLN A 471 18.70 0.99 -3.54
CA GLN A 471 18.47 2.28 -2.89
C GLN A 471 17.94 2.12 -1.47
N VAL A 472 16.95 1.23 -1.27
CA VAL A 472 16.40 0.93 0.07
C VAL A 472 17.46 0.31 0.98
N LEU A 473 18.25 -0.64 0.47
CA LEU A 473 19.33 -1.27 1.23
C LEU A 473 20.45 -0.30 1.64
N PHE A 474 20.91 0.53 0.70
CA PHE A 474 21.96 1.50 0.93
C PHE A 474 21.52 2.57 1.94
N ALA A 475 20.26 3.03 1.87
CA ALA A 475 19.70 3.94 2.86
C ALA A 475 19.75 3.32 4.28
N LYS A 476 19.32 2.07 4.44
CA LYS A 476 19.38 1.37 5.74
C LYS A 476 20.81 1.19 6.25
N ARG A 477 21.74 0.74 5.39
CA ARG A 477 23.16 0.55 5.78
C ARG A 477 23.82 1.87 6.15
N LEU A 478 23.56 2.95 5.42
CA LEU A 478 24.16 4.25 5.72
C LEU A 478 23.59 4.89 6.98
N ALA A 479 22.32 4.66 7.30
CA ALA A 479 21.75 5.06 8.59
C ALA A 479 22.48 4.39 9.77
N LEU A 480 22.91 3.12 9.64
CA LEU A 480 23.70 2.44 10.68
C LEU A 480 25.11 3.03 10.82
N VAL A 481 25.74 3.46 9.71
CA VAL A 481 27.10 4.01 9.72
C VAL A 481 27.13 5.46 10.21
N PHE A 482 26.26 6.31 9.68
CA PHE A 482 26.30 7.76 9.88
C PHE A 482 25.27 8.27 10.90
N GLY A 483 24.40 7.39 11.40
CA GLY A 483 23.27 7.71 12.27
C GLY A 483 21.98 7.94 11.51
N SER A 484 20.84 7.71 12.15
CA SER A 484 19.49 7.79 11.56
C SER A 484 18.91 9.20 11.44
N THR A 485 19.72 10.25 11.63
CA THR A 485 19.28 11.65 11.47
C THR A 485 18.88 11.96 10.02
N ALA A 486 17.92 12.87 9.85
CA ALA A 486 17.49 13.39 8.56
C ALA A 486 18.67 13.96 7.76
N THR A 487 19.58 14.68 8.45
CA THR A 487 20.79 15.26 7.85
C THR A 487 21.67 14.19 7.22
N ALA A 488 21.92 13.08 7.91
CA ALA A 488 22.71 11.98 7.37
C ALA A 488 22.00 11.30 6.19
N THR A 489 20.72 10.98 6.34
CA THR A 489 19.91 10.27 5.34
C THR A 489 19.78 11.05 4.03
N PHE A 490 19.46 12.35 4.09
CA PHE A 490 19.29 13.15 2.89
C PHE A 490 20.59 13.55 2.21
N THR A 491 21.69 13.67 2.95
CA THR A 491 23.02 13.89 2.36
C THR A 491 23.45 12.68 1.51
N VAL A 492 23.18 11.48 2.03
CA VAL A 492 23.40 10.22 1.33
C VAL A 492 22.51 10.12 0.09
N LEU A 493 21.22 10.44 0.22
CA LEU A 493 20.30 10.48 -0.92
C LEU A 493 20.76 11.48 -1.99
N ALA A 494 21.20 12.66 -1.58
CA ALA A 494 21.76 13.67 -2.48
C ALA A 494 22.99 13.15 -3.23
N THR A 495 23.83 12.37 -2.56
CA THR A 495 25.00 11.72 -3.18
C THR A 495 24.58 10.65 -4.19
N PHE A 496 23.58 9.83 -3.86
CA PHE A 496 23.02 8.82 -4.76
C PHE A 496 22.43 9.45 -6.03
N LEU A 497 21.58 10.48 -5.85
CA LEU A 497 21.01 11.26 -6.95
C LEU A 497 22.11 11.98 -7.74
N GLY A 498 23.11 12.53 -7.08
CA GLY A 498 24.24 13.22 -7.70
C GLY A 498 25.02 12.30 -8.63
N GLY A 499 25.28 11.07 -8.19
CA GLY A 499 25.88 10.05 -9.05
C GLY A 499 25.04 9.71 -10.28
N MET A 500 23.73 9.57 -10.15
CA MET A 500 22.84 9.40 -11.32
C MET A 500 22.88 10.59 -12.28
N ALA A 501 22.94 11.82 -11.77
CA ALA A 501 23.04 13.03 -12.58
C ALA A 501 24.36 13.08 -13.37
N ILE A 502 25.47 12.66 -12.77
CA ILE A 502 26.77 12.51 -13.44
C ILE A 502 26.71 11.37 -14.47
N GLY A 503 26.10 10.26 -14.08
CA GLY A 503 25.86 9.08 -14.91
C GLY A 503 25.11 9.39 -16.20
N SER A 504 24.08 10.22 -16.17
CA SER A 504 23.34 10.60 -17.39
C SER A 504 24.18 11.45 -18.36
N LEU A 505 25.06 12.32 -17.85
CA LEU A 505 25.99 13.10 -18.69
C LEU A 505 27.09 12.23 -19.30
N ILE A 506 27.64 11.30 -18.53
CA ILE A 506 28.69 10.40 -19.00
C ILE A 506 28.08 9.38 -19.98
N GLY A 507 26.97 8.75 -19.59
CA GLY A 507 26.24 7.76 -20.36
C GLY A 507 25.77 8.29 -21.71
N SER A 508 25.29 9.54 -21.79
CA SER A 508 24.92 10.16 -23.07
C SER A 508 26.10 10.34 -24.03
N ARG A 509 27.28 10.73 -23.52
CA ARG A 509 28.51 10.82 -24.32
C ARG A 509 29.00 9.44 -24.78
N ILE A 510 28.95 8.44 -23.89
CA ILE A 510 29.31 7.07 -24.23
C ILE A 510 28.35 6.51 -25.28
N ALA A 511 27.05 6.70 -25.10
CA ALA A 511 26.01 6.23 -26.00
C ALA A 511 26.20 6.75 -27.42
N GLN A 512 26.52 8.04 -27.58
CA GLN A 512 26.79 8.65 -28.90
C GLN A 512 28.00 8.04 -29.62
N ARG A 513 29.00 7.55 -28.89
CA ARG A 513 30.22 6.96 -29.46
C ARG A 513 30.12 5.44 -29.60
N ALA A 514 29.15 4.81 -28.95
CA ALA A 514 29.04 3.35 -28.87
C ALA A 514 28.52 2.77 -30.20
N LYS A 515 29.36 1.97 -30.87
CA LYS A 515 28.95 1.19 -32.05
C LYS A 515 27.94 0.07 -31.72
N ARG A 516 27.97 -0.42 -30.47
CA ARG A 516 27.11 -1.51 -29.96
C ARG A 516 26.53 -1.12 -28.59
N PRO A 517 25.58 -0.16 -28.54
CA PRO A 517 25.09 0.41 -27.29
C PRO A 517 24.42 -0.62 -26.36
N LEU A 518 23.77 -1.65 -26.91
CA LEU A 518 23.16 -2.73 -26.10
C LEU A 518 24.22 -3.61 -25.40
N GLN A 519 25.39 -3.81 -25.99
CA GLN A 519 26.50 -4.53 -25.33
C GLN A 519 27.10 -3.68 -24.21
N VAL A 520 27.24 -2.37 -24.44
CA VAL A 520 27.71 -1.44 -23.40
C VAL A 520 26.72 -1.41 -22.23
N TYR A 521 25.41 -1.37 -22.50
CA TYR A 521 24.38 -1.50 -21.47
C TYR A 521 24.52 -2.80 -20.67
N ALA A 522 24.74 -3.93 -21.34
CA ALA A 522 24.94 -5.20 -20.64
C ALA A 522 26.18 -5.22 -19.74
N TYR A 523 27.29 -4.60 -20.16
CA TYR A 523 28.47 -4.46 -19.31
C TYR A 523 28.24 -3.52 -18.14
N VAL A 524 27.49 -2.42 -18.33
CA VAL A 524 27.09 -1.52 -17.24
C VAL A 524 26.29 -2.28 -16.19
N GLU A 525 25.29 -3.06 -16.60
CA GLU A 525 24.48 -3.90 -15.69
C GLU A 525 25.31 -4.96 -14.96
N LEU A 526 26.24 -5.61 -15.65
CA LEU A 526 27.16 -6.57 -15.02
C LEU A 526 28.09 -5.88 -14.00
N LEU A 527 28.62 -4.70 -14.32
CA LEU A 527 29.46 -3.94 -13.40
C LEU A 527 28.69 -3.46 -12.17
N ILE A 528 27.42 -3.07 -12.33
CA ILE A 528 26.53 -2.78 -11.18
C ILE A 528 26.40 -4.02 -10.31
N ALA A 529 26.09 -5.19 -10.88
CA ALA A 529 25.96 -6.43 -10.12
C ALA A 529 27.23 -6.78 -9.35
N VAL A 530 28.39 -6.78 -10.01
CA VAL A 530 29.69 -7.12 -9.40
C VAL A 530 30.06 -6.14 -8.30
N TYR A 531 29.89 -4.83 -8.55
CA TYR A 531 30.19 -3.82 -7.55
C TYR A 531 29.27 -3.95 -6.34
N CYS A 532 27.96 -4.11 -6.57
CA CYS A 532 26.99 -4.24 -5.50
C CYS A 532 27.22 -5.48 -4.62
N LEU A 533 27.72 -6.59 -5.17
CA LEU A 533 28.15 -7.76 -4.37
C LEU A 533 29.30 -7.45 -3.39
N ALA A 534 30.16 -6.47 -3.71
CA ALA A 534 31.23 -6.03 -2.81
C ALA A 534 30.76 -5.02 -1.75
N THR A 535 29.57 -4.43 -1.92
CA THR A 535 29.09 -3.34 -1.04
C THR A 535 29.00 -3.68 0.45
N PRO A 536 28.65 -4.91 0.90
CA PRO A 536 28.70 -5.23 2.33
C PRO A 536 30.09 -4.98 2.95
N LEU A 537 31.16 -5.42 2.28
CA LEU A 537 32.53 -5.20 2.72
C LEU A 537 32.93 -3.71 2.65
N LEU A 538 32.43 -2.98 1.64
CA LEU A 538 32.67 -1.55 1.52
C LEU A 538 31.99 -0.77 2.64
N PHE A 539 30.76 -1.15 3.05
CA PHE A 539 30.07 -0.54 4.18
C PHE A 539 30.82 -0.74 5.49
N ASP A 540 31.30 -1.96 5.75
CA ASP A 540 32.11 -2.27 6.94
C ASP A 540 33.42 -1.45 6.93
N SER A 541 34.03 -1.28 5.77
CA SER A 541 35.26 -0.49 5.58
C SER A 541 35.03 1.00 5.84
N ILE A 542 33.96 1.59 5.29
CA ILE A 542 33.68 3.01 5.54
C ILE A 542 33.22 3.27 6.98
N GLN A 543 32.56 2.31 7.63
CA GLN A 543 32.24 2.44 9.05
C GLN A 543 33.52 2.50 9.88
N THR A 544 34.47 1.61 9.61
CA THR A 544 35.78 1.62 10.27
C THR A 544 36.52 2.94 10.05
N ALA A 545 36.55 3.44 8.81
CA ALA A 545 37.17 4.72 8.48
C ALA A 545 36.44 5.91 9.13
N TYR A 546 35.11 5.89 9.15
CA TYR A 546 34.29 6.92 9.80
C TYR A 546 34.59 6.97 11.29
N VAL A 547 34.54 5.82 11.98
CA VAL A 547 34.86 5.75 13.41
C VAL A 547 36.27 6.25 13.68
N ALA A 548 37.27 5.81 12.92
CA ALA A 548 38.65 6.25 13.09
C ALA A 548 38.84 7.77 12.95
N ALA A 549 38.12 8.40 12.01
CA ALA A 549 38.22 9.83 11.74
C ALA A 549 37.31 10.71 12.63
N ALA A 550 36.17 10.18 13.06
CA ALA A 550 35.12 10.94 13.75
C ALA A 550 35.09 10.72 15.28
N THR A 551 35.83 9.75 15.81
CA THR A 551 35.86 9.48 17.26
C THR A 551 36.25 10.73 18.04
N GLY A 552 35.48 11.04 19.10
CA GLY A 552 35.70 12.21 19.96
C GLY A 552 35.23 13.54 19.39
N GLN A 553 34.73 13.59 18.15
CA GLN A 553 34.10 14.79 17.61
C GLN A 553 32.68 14.96 18.18
N PRO A 554 32.23 16.21 18.45
CA PRO A 554 30.85 16.47 18.80
C PRO A 554 29.89 16.01 17.68
N PRO A 555 28.72 15.41 17.98
CA PRO A 555 27.79 14.90 16.96
C PRO A 555 27.27 15.95 15.97
N GLY A 556 27.25 17.23 16.37
CA GLY A 556 26.87 18.37 15.54
C GLY A 556 28.03 19.03 14.79
N ALA A 557 29.25 18.49 14.87
CA ALA A 557 30.42 19.11 14.25
C ALA A 557 30.29 19.12 12.71
N PRO A 558 30.49 20.26 12.03
CA PRO A 558 30.39 20.34 10.57
C PRO A 558 31.33 19.38 9.83
N ILE A 559 32.46 19.01 10.43
CA ILE A 559 33.41 18.05 9.86
C ILE A 559 32.79 16.66 9.67
N LEU A 560 31.84 16.26 10.52
CA LEU A 560 31.14 14.98 10.38
C LEU A 560 30.30 14.94 9.11
N LEU A 561 29.70 16.07 8.70
CA LEU A 561 29.01 16.17 7.42
C LEU A 561 29.96 15.92 6.25
N LEU A 562 31.18 16.51 6.30
CA LEU A 562 32.19 16.29 5.28
C LEU A 562 32.58 14.80 5.17
N PHE A 563 32.81 14.13 6.30
CA PHE A 563 33.11 12.70 6.30
C PHE A 563 31.95 11.85 5.77
N ARG A 564 30.71 12.16 6.15
CA ARG A 564 29.51 11.47 5.65
C ARG A 564 29.37 11.60 4.13
N VAL A 565 29.55 12.81 3.59
CA VAL A 565 29.53 13.05 2.12
C VAL A 565 30.66 12.29 1.45
N ALA A 566 31.90 12.43 1.93
CA ALA A 566 33.07 11.86 1.29
C ALA A 566 33.03 10.32 1.28
N LEU A 567 32.76 9.71 2.44
CA LEU A 567 32.70 8.25 2.59
C LEU A 567 31.44 7.67 1.92
N GLY A 568 30.30 8.35 2.03
CA GLY A 568 29.08 7.98 1.30
C GLY A 568 29.29 8.01 -0.21
N ALA A 569 29.94 9.05 -0.73
CA ALA A 569 30.28 9.16 -2.15
C ALA A 569 31.25 8.08 -2.62
N ALA A 570 32.25 7.73 -1.79
CA ALA A 570 33.20 6.67 -2.12
C ALA A 570 32.51 5.32 -2.44
N VAL A 571 31.43 5.00 -1.72
CA VAL A 571 30.68 3.74 -1.95
C VAL A 571 29.58 3.91 -3.00
N LEU A 572 28.81 5.00 -2.95
CA LEU A 572 27.60 5.14 -3.77
C LEU A 572 27.84 5.69 -5.17
N LEU A 573 28.86 6.50 -5.40
CA LEU A 573 29.01 7.23 -6.66
C LEU A 573 29.22 6.27 -7.84
N VAL A 574 30.01 5.20 -7.65
CA VAL A 574 30.30 4.23 -8.72
C VAL A 574 29.03 3.53 -9.24
N PRO A 575 28.23 2.83 -8.42
CA PRO A 575 27.04 2.13 -8.89
C PRO A 575 25.97 3.11 -9.40
N THR A 576 25.85 4.31 -8.80
CA THR A 576 24.84 5.29 -9.20
C THR A 576 25.17 6.01 -10.50
N VAL A 577 26.46 6.27 -10.78
CA VAL A 577 26.92 6.74 -12.10
C VAL A 577 26.61 5.70 -13.18
N LEU A 578 26.84 4.43 -12.89
CA LEU A 578 26.49 3.33 -13.79
C LEU A 578 24.97 3.24 -14.02
N MET A 579 24.17 3.31 -12.96
CA MET A 579 22.70 3.34 -13.06
C MET A 579 22.21 4.54 -13.88
N GLY A 580 22.78 5.73 -13.68
CA GLY A 580 22.44 6.93 -14.45
C GLY A 580 22.79 6.85 -15.94
N ALA A 581 23.75 5.99 -16.33
CA ALA A 581 24.15 5.80 -17.72
C ALA A 581 23.19 4.90 -18.52
N THR A 582 22.32 4.14 -17.86
CA THR A 582 21.45 3.13 -18.50
C THR A 582 20.43 3.73 -19.48
N LEU A 583 19.70 4.77 -19.08
CA LEU A 583 18.66 5.40 -19.91
C LEU A 583 19.21 6.00 -21.22
N PRO A 584 20.31 6.79 -21.22
CA PRO A 584 20.92 7.26 -22.46
C PRO A 584 21.37 6.12 -23.40
N LEU A 585 21.93 5.04 -22.86
CA LEU A 585 22.36 3.88 -23.65
C LEU A 585 21.17 3.18 -24.32
N LEU A 586 20.09 2.93 -23.59
CA LEU A 586 18.88 2.30 -24.13
C LEU A 586 18.16 3.20 -25.13
N THR A 587 18.16 4.51 -24.93
CA THR A 587 17.59 5.47 -25.88
C THR A 587 18.36 5.43 -27.20
N GLN A 588 19.70 5.31 -27.16
CA GLN A 588 20.50 5.14 -28.37
C GLN A 588 20.17 3.82 -29.10
N VAL A 589 19.90 2.72 -28.37
CA VAL A 589 19.45 1.45 -28.98
C VAL A 589 18.14 1.62 -29.74
N MET A 590 17.23 2.46 -29.25
CA MET A 590 15.90 2.67 -29.85
C MET A 590 15.87 3.76 -30.93
N SER A 591 16.90 4.61 -31.01
CA SER A 591 16.97 5.80 -31.89
C SER A 591 16.80 5.55 -33.41
N GLY A 592 16.79 4.30 -33.87
CA GLY A 592 16.52 3.91 -35.27
C GLY A 592 15.08 3.44 -35.55
N GLN A 593 14.16 3.53 -34.59
CA GLN A 593 12.75 3.15 -34.78
C GLN A 593 11.89 4.31 -35.30
N LYS A 594 10.71 4.00 -35.85
CA LYS A 594 9.79 4.99 -36.46
C LYS A 594 9.19 5.99 -35.47
N ASP A 595 9.14 5.66 -34.18
CA ASP A 595 8.51 6.50 -33.16
C ASP A 595 9.41 7.70 -32.78
N PRO A 596 8.83 8.87 -32.40
CA PRO A 596 9.59 10.01 -31.90
C PRO A 596 10.48 9.63 -30.71
N ILE A 597 11.71 10.15 -30.65
CA ILE A 597 12.66 9.88 -29.58
C ILE A 597 12.04 10.17 -28.21
N GLY A 598 11.32 11.29 -28.04
CA GLY A 598 10.65 11.62 -26.78
C GLY A 598 9.61 10.57 -26.35
N ALA A 599 8.88 9.96 -27.29
CA ALA A 599 7.95 8.87 -26.98
C ALA A 599 8.68 7.59 -26.54
N GLN A 600 9.83 7.29 -27.14
CA GLN A 600 10.67 6.16 -26.73
C GLN A 600 11.25 6.38 -25.32
N VAL A 601 11.72 7.59 -25.02
CA VAL A 601 12.20 7.97 -23.68
C VAL A 601 11.09 7.87 -22.65
N ALA A 602 9.88 8.34 -22.97
CA ALA A 602 8.72 8.23 -22.11
C ALA A 602 8.34 6.78 -21.81
N TRP A 603 8.44 5.88 -22.80
CA TRP A 603 8.23 4.44 -22.61
C TRP A 603 9.30 3.81 -21.72
N LEU A 604 10.58 4.07 -21.99
CA LEU A 604 11.68 3.59 -21.17
C LEU A 604 11.54 4.07 -19.72
N TYR A 605 11.21 5.36 -19.52
CA TYR A 605 10.94 5.94 -18.22
C TYR A 605 9.77 5.24 -17.51
N PHE A 606 8.66 5.00 -18.21
CA PHE A 606 7.52 4.26 -17.66
C PHE A 606 7.93 2.87 -17.16
N VAL A 607 8.60 2.08 -18.00
CA VAL A 607 8.92 0.68 -17.69
C VAL A 607 9.92 0.58 -16.53
N ASN A 608 10.97 1.42 -16.52
CA ASN A 608 11.94 1.45 -15.42
C ASN A 608 11.31 1.92 -14.12
N THR A 609 10.48 2.98 -14.16
CA THR A 609 9.84 3.53 -12.97
C THR A 609 8.79 2.57 -12.40
N ALA A 610 8.07 1.82 -13.24
CA ALA A 610 7.18 0.75 -12.81
C ALA A 610 7.96 -0.41 -12.16
N GLY A 611 9.11 -0.78 -12.72
CA GLY A 611 10.03 -1.76 -12.15
C GLY A 611 10.52 -1.31 -10.77
N ALA A 612 10.96 -0.06 -10.67
CA ALA A 612 11.37 0.59 -9.44
C ALA A 612 10.27 0.59 -8.36
N ALA A 613 9.04 0.97 -8.70
CA ALA A 613 7.91 0.91 -7.77
C ALA A 613 7.67 -0.50 -7.23
N THR A 614 7.76 -1.51 -8.11
CA THR A 614 7.65 -2.92 -7.74
C THR A 614 8.80 -3.33 -6.83
N GLY A 615 10.04 -2.89 -7.13
CA GLY A 615 11.22 -3.11 -6.29
C GLY A 615 11.05 -2.54 -4.89
N ALA A 616 10.56 -1.30 -4.77
CA ALA A 616 10.30 -0.65 -3.49
C ALA A 616 9.27 -1.43 -2.64
N LEU A 617 8.12 -1.79 -3.23
CA LEU A 617 7.10 -2.60 -2.54
C LEU A 617 7.62 -3.97 -2.14
N CYS A 618 8.22 -4.70 -3.08
CA CYS A 618 8.68 -6.06 -2.83
C CYS A 618 9.76 -6.09 -1.76
N THR A 619 10.67 -5.12 -1.77
CA THR A 619 11.74 -5.02 -0.77
C THR A 619 11.19 -4.82 0.63
N SER A 620 10.21 -3.92 0.81
CA SER A 620 9.62 -3.63 2.12
C SER A 620 8.68 -4.72 2.64
N TYR A 621 7.89 -5.37 1.78
CA TYR A 621 6.90 -6.36 2.24
C TYR A 621 7.40 -7.81 2.23
N PHE A 622 8.35 -8.14 1.37
CA PHE A 622 8.72 -9.54 1.10
C PHE A 622 10.22 -9.80 1.19
N ILE A 623 11.07 -9.10 0.43
CA ILE A 623 12.47 -9.52 0.24
C ILE A 623 13.27 -9.39 1.55
N ILE A 624 13.31 -8.20 2.18
CA ILE A 624 14.07 -8.00 3.42
C ILE A 624 13.53 -8.88 4.57
N PRO A 625 12.21 -8.88 4.86
CA PRO A 625 11.68 -9.70 5.95
C PRO A 625 11.93 -11.20 5.80
N LEU A 626 12.02 -11.72 4.57
CA LEU A 626 12.20 -13.14 4.31
C LEU A 626 13.65 -13.59 4.31
N VAL A 627 14.57 -12.77 3.80
CA VAL A 627 15.95 -13.20 3.53
C VAL A 627 17.04 -12.36 4.20
N GLY A 628 16.68 -11.23 4.82
CA GLY A 628 17.63 -10.28 5.42
C GLY A 628 18.37 -9.40 4.41
N VAL A 629 19.15 -8.45 4.91
CA VAL A 629 19.80 -7.36 4.18
C VAL A 629 20.90 -7.87 3.24
N ARG A 630 21.78 -8.75 3.70
CA ARG A 630 22.87 -9.34 2.88
C ARG A 630 22.30 -10.13 1.70
N SER A 631 21.35 -11.03 1.95
CA SER A 631 20.74 -11.84 0.87
C SER A 631 19.90 -10.99 -0.08
N THR A 632 19.28 -9.90 0.40
CA THR A 632 18.57 -8.94 -0.49
C THR A 632 19.54 -8.31 -1.50
N THR A 633 20.78 -8.04 -1.10
CA THR A 633 21.83 -7.54 -2.02
C THR A 633 22.12 -8.56 -3.12
N LEU A 634 22.19 -9.85 -2.76
CA LEU A 634 22.37 -10.94 -3.73
C LEU A 634 21.18 -11.05 -4.69
N VAL A 635 19.95 -10.93 -4.20
CA VAL A 635 18.73 -10.95 -5.04
C VAL A 635 18.79 -9.85 -6.10
N ALA A 636 19.13 -8.61 -5.70
CA ALA A 636 19.29 -7.51 -6.64
C ALA A 636 20.43 -7.74 -7.65
N ALA A 637 21.58 -8.27 -7.19
CA ALA A 637 22.71 -8.57 -8.07
C ALA A 637 22.39 -9.66 -9.10
N VAL A 638 21.63 -10.70 -8.70
CA VAL A 638 21.13 -11.73 -9.61
C VAL A 638 20.19 -11.11 -10.66
N LEU A 639 19.29 -10.20 -10.26
CA LEU A 639 18.43 -9.51 -11.23
C LEU A 639 19.25 -8.73 -12.27
N ASN A 640 20.25 -7.93 -11.86
CA ASN A 640 21.12 -7.23 -12.81
C ASN A 640 21.93 -8.19 -13.69
N MET A 641 22.41 -9.31 -13.14
CA MET A 641 23.14 -10.32 -13.92
C MET A 641 22.24 -10.99 -14.98
N LEU A 642 20.98 -11.29 -14.63
CA LEU A 642 19.99 -11.80 -15.58
C LEU A 642 19.68 -10.77 -16.67
N VAL A 643 19.59 -9.48 -16.33
CA VAL A 643 19.44 -8.38 -17.29
C VAL A 643 20.66 -8.29 -18.21
N ALA A 644 21.87 -8.36 -17.67
CA ALA A 644 23.10 -8.33 -18.46
C ALA A 644 23.18 -9.50 -19.44
N LEU A 645 22.90 -10.73 -18.98
CA LEU A 645 22.87 -11.93 -19.82
C LEU A 645 21.79 -11.83 -20.90
N GLY A 646 20.58 -11.37 -20.54
CA GLY A 646 19.49 -11.12 -21.47
C GLY A 646 19.84 -10.09 -22.54
N ALA A 647 20.53 -9.02 -22.14
CA ALA A 647 20.97 -7.96 -23.05
C ALA A 647 22.08 -8.43 -24.00
N LEU A 648 23.05 -9.23 -23.53
CA LEU A 648 24.06 -9.85 -24.39
C LEU A 648 23.44 -10.82 -25.39
N GLU A 649 22.48 -11.65 -24.96
CA GLU A 649 21.78 -12.58 -25.85
C GLU A 649 20.92 -11.85 -26.88
N LEU A 650 20.27 -10.75 -26.48
CA LEU A 650 19.53 -9.89 -27.41
C LEU A 650 20.47 -9.16 -28.37
N ALA A 651 21.66 -8.77 -27.91
CA ALA A 651 22.67 -8.11 -28.74
C ALA A 651 23.26 -9.02 -29.83
N LYS A 652 23.29 -10.35 -29.64
CA LYS A 652 23.68 -11.31 -30.69
C LYS A 652 22.73 -11.27 -31.90
N LYS A 653 21.46 -10.94 -31.66
CA LYS A 653 20.40 -10.89 -32.67
C LYS A 653 20.14 -9.47 -33.19
N ALA A 654 20.74 -8.46 -32.56
CA ALA A 654 20.59 -7.07 -32.95
C ALA A 654 21.50 -6.75 -34.14
N ILE A 655 20.91 -6.32 -35.25
CA ILE A 655 21.66 -5.83 -36.43
C ILE A 655 22.35 -4.50 -36.04
N PRO A 656 23.62 -4.27 -36.40
CA PRO A 656 24.32 -3.02 -36.11
C PRO A 656 23.53 -1.80 -36.65
N VAL A 657 23.25 -0.84 -35.75
CA VAL A 657 22.50 0.40 -36.01
C VAL A 657 23.12 1.27 -37.13
N ALA A 658 24.37 1.00 -37.51
CA ALA A 658 25.13 1.79 -38.47
C ALA A 658 24.68 1.66 -39.94
N ALA A 659 23.82 0.70 -40.32
CA ALA A 659 23.49 0.44 -41.73
C ALA A 659 22.15 1.03 -42.23
N THR A 660 21.28 1.57 -41.36
CA THR A 660 19.92 1.99 -41.74
C THR A 660 19.63 3.48 -41.58
N ALA A 661 20.62 4.30 -41.20
CA ALA A 661 20.47 5.73 -40.93
C ALA A 661 20.17 6.62 -42.16
N ALA A 662 20.00 6.05 -43.36
CA ALA A 662 19.84 6.79 -44.60
C ALA A 662 18.40 6.84 -45.15
N VAL A 663 17.39 6.27 -44.47
CA VAL A 663 16.02 6.21 -45.02
C VAL A 663 15.02 6.90 -44.10
N GLU A 664 14.59 8.07 -44.57
CA GLU A 664 13.41 8.86 -44.19
C GLU A 664 13.33 9.36 -42.73
N HIS A 665 13.96 10.51 -42.47
CA HIS A 665 13.51 11.40 -41.40
C HIS A 665 12.09 11.92 -41.70
N SER A 666 11.08 11.24 -41.16
CA SER A 666 9.68 11.66 -41.25
C SER A 666 9.46 13.03 -40.60
N SER A 667 8.95 13.99 -41.38
CA SER A 667 7.91 15.00 -41.09
C SER A 667 7.81 15.77 -39.75
N PHE A 668 8.70 15.61 -38.77
CA PHE A 668 8.58 16.30 -37.48
C PHE A 668 9.28 17.67 -37.49
N ARG A 669 8.54 18.72 -37.09
CA ARG A 669 9.05 20.09 -37.00
C ARG A 669 10.02 20.21 -35.81
N PRO A 670 11.23 20.76 -36.00
CA PRO A 670 12.17 20.95 -34.90
C PRO A 670 11.61 21.94 -33.87
N ALA A 671 11.90 21.69 -32.60
CA ALA A 671 11.51 22.56 -31.49
C ALA A 671 12.24 23.91 -31.57
N THR A 672 11.54 24.99 -31.24
CA THR A 672 12.15 26.34 -31.23
C THR A 672 13.15 26.48 -30.09
N ARG A 673 14.16 27.36 -30.24
CA ARG A 673 15.13 27.64 -29.17
C ARG A 673 14.46 28.05 -27.86
N ARG A 674 13.37 28.84 -27.93
CA ARG A 674 12.59 29.25 -26.74
C ARG A 674 11.91 28.06 -26.07
N ALA A 675 11.34 27.13 -26.84
CA ALA A 675 10.74 25.92 -26.30
C ALA A 675 11.77 25.00 -25.61
N VAL A 676 12.96 24.88 -26.18
CA VAL A 676 14.06 24.12 -25.57
C VAL A 676 14.50 24.75 -24.25
N ILE A 677 14.66 26.07 -24.19
CA ILE A 677 15.02 26.79 -22.96
C ILE A 677 13.92 26.62 -21.90
N ALA A 678 12.66 26.81 -22.28
CA ALA A 678 11.53 26.61 -21.38
C ALA A 678 11.48 25.17 -20.83
N ALA A 679 11.74 24.16 -21.66
CA ALA A 679 11.80 22.76 -21.23
C ALA A 679 12.97 22.48 -20.28
N LEU A 680 14.16 23.05 -20.51
CA LEU A 680 15.31 22.89 -19.61
C LEU A 680 15.07 23.56 -18.25
N VAL A 681 14.52 24.77 -18.24
CA VAL A 681 14.13 25.47 -17.00
C VAL A 681 13.04 24.68 -16.28
N SER A 682 12.03 24.19 -17.01
CA SER A 682 10.98 23.35 -16.44
C SER A 682 11.56 22.09 -15.82
N LEU A 683 12.51 21.38 -16.45
CA LEU A 683 13.13 20.20 -15.85
C LEU A 683 13.83 20.50 -14.52
N GLY A 684 14.59 21.60 -14.45
CA GLY A 684 15.25 22.00 -13.20
C GLY A 684 14.23 22.36 -12.10
N VAL A 685 13.26 23.22 -12.41
CA VAL A 685 12.27 23.70 -11.42
C VAL A 685 11.30 22.59 -11.03
N THR A 686 10.78 21.82 -11.99
CA THR A 686 9.91 20.66 -11.69
C THR A 686 10.65 19.60 -10.89
N GLY A 687 11.97 19.43 -11.07
CA GLY A 687 12.78 18.57 -10.20
C GLY A 687 12.77 19.05 -8.74
N VAL A 688 13.01 20.35 -8.52
CA VAL A 688 12.92 20.97 -7.17
C VAL A 688 11.55 20.73 -6.55
N LEU A 689 10.49 21.02 -7.30
CA LEU A 689 9.10 20.91 -6.84
C LEU A 689 8.67 19.45 -6.63
N SER A 690 9.15 18.52 -7.45
CA SER A 690 8.81 17.10 -7.39
C SER A 690 9.33 16.46 -6.10
N LEU A 691 10.62 16.56 -5.84
CA LEU A 691 11.21 15.96 -4.63
C LEU A 691 10.90 16.80 -3.39
N GLY A 692 10.68 18.11 -3.54
CA GLY A 692 10.13 18.94 -2.48
C GLY A 692 8.72 18.46 -2.06
N LEU A 693 7.86 18.14 -3.04
CA LEU A 693 6.55 17.55 -2.76
C LEU A 693 6.68 16.17 -2.11
N GLU A 694 7.56 15.31 -2.62
CA GLU A 694 7.77 13.97 -2.04
C GLU A 694 8.14 14.05 -0.55
N VAL A 695 9.08 14.93 -0.18
CA VAL A 695 9.47 15.15 1.21
C VAL A 695 8.29 15.63 2.06
N VAL A 696 7.53 16.62 1.58
CA VAL A 696 6.40 17.18 2.32
C VAL A 696 5.26 16.18 2.46
N TYR A 697 4.95 15.42 1.41
CA TYR A 697 3.90 14.40 1.42
C TYR A 697 4.28 13.19 2.26
N VAL A 698 5.54 12.72 2.21
CA VAL A 698 6.02 11.66 3.10
C VAL A 698 5.91 12.11 4.55
N HIS A 699 6.26 13.37 4.87
CA HIS A 699 6.08 13.93 6.20
C HIS A 699 4.60 13.97 6.63
N MET A 700 3.73 14.58 5.81
CA MET A 700 2.29 14.67 6.09
C MET A 700 1.62 13.29 6.22
N LEU A 701 1.93 12.36 5.33
CA LEU A 701 1.44 10.98 5.40
C LEU A 701 2.02 10.20 6.58
N SER A 702 3.27 10.46 6.99
CA SER A 702 3.82 9.82 8.20
C SER A 702 3.05 10.23 9.46
N ILE A 703 2.55 11.47 9.49
CA ILE A 703 1.68 11.97 10.57
C ILE A 703 0.31 11.27 10.53
N VAL A 704 -0.36 11.20 9.38
CA VAL A 704 -1.77 10.75 9.32
C VAL A 704 -2.00 9.28 8.92
N ALA A 705 -1.03 8.63 8.27
CA ALA A 705 -1.10 7.24 7.82
C ALA A 705 -0.06 6.33 8.51
N GLY A 706 0.95 6.89 9.17
CA GLY A 706 1.89 6.20 10.05
C GLY A 706 3.33 6.12 9.51
N ASN A 707 4.30 5.87 10.40
CA ASN A 707 5.75 5.90 10.10
C ASN A 707 6.44 4.53 10.28
N SER A 708 5.84 3.46 9.74
CA SER A 708 6.45 2.12 9.73
C SER A 708 7.30 1.89 8.47
N VAL A 709 8.16 0.87 8.49
CA VAL A 709 8.92 0.43 7.30
C VAL A 709 8.04 0.06 6.11
N TYR A 710 6.83 -0.44 6.37
CA TYR A 710 5.86 -0.78 5.35
C TYR A 710 5.22 0.48 4.75
N ALA A 711 4.80 1.43 5.60
CA ALA A 711 4.23 2.70 5.16
C ALA A 711 5.22 3.49 4.29
N PHE A 712 6.51 3.52 4.66
CA PHE A 712 7.54 4.15 3.85
C PHE A 712 7.67 3.52 2.45
N GLY A 713 7.73 2.19 2.37
CA GLY A 713 7.80 1.47 1.09
C GLY A 713 6.57 1.72 0.20
N LEU A 714 5.40 1.84 0.82
CA LEU A 714 4.13 2.11 0.17
C LEU A 714 4.05 3.54 -0.40
N MET A 715 4.46 4.55 0.38
CA MET A 715 4.53 5.94 -0.09
C MET A 715 5.46 6.07 -1.30
N LEU A 716 6.69 5.53 -1.20
CA LEU A 716 7.67 5.56 -2.30
C LEU A 716 7.11 4.88 -3.56
N ALA A 717 6.48 3.72 -3.41
CA ALA A 717 5.93 3.00 -4.54
C ALA A 717 4.75 3.73 -5.21
N THR A 718 3.83 4.31 -4.44
CA THR A 718 2.70 5.04 -5.01
C THR A 718 3.14 6.30 -5.76
N PHE A 719 4.16 7.00 -5.25
CA PHE A 719 4.79 8.12 -5.95
C PHE A 719 5.38 7.69 -7.30
N LEU A 720 6.14 6.59 -7.31
CA LEU A 720 6.74 6.03 -8.53
C LEU A 720 5.70 5.50 -9.52
N ILE A 721 4.62 4.87 -9.06
CA ILE A 721 3.51 4.42 -9.91
C ILE A 721 2.88 5.60 -10.64
N GLY A 722 2.62 6.71 -9.94
CA GLY A 722 2.05 7.89 -10.60
C GLY A 722 3.01 8.50 -11.62
N LEU A 723 4.31 8.60 -11.34
CA LEU A 723 5.32 9.00 -12.32
C LEU A 723 5.32 8.10 -13.57
N ALA A 724 5.21 6.79 -13.38
CA ALA A 724 5.16 5.81 -14.46
C ALA A 724 3.89 6.01 -15.32
N ILE A 725 2.71 6.10 -14.69
CA ILE A 725 1.43 6.36 -15.38
C ILE A 725 1.50 7.67 -16.17
N GLY A 726 2.09 8.72 -15.58
CA GLY A 726 2.34 10.00 -16.24
C GLY A 726 3.19 9.88 -17.50
N GLY A 727 4.29 9.11 -17.42
CA GLY A 727 5.16 8.84 -18.56
C GLY A 727 4.45 8.09 -19.71
N GLU A 728 3.69 7.04 -19.40
CA GLU A 728 2.92 6.30 -20.41
C GLU A 728 1.78 7.14 -21.01
N GLY A 729 1.09 7.94 -20.19
CA GLY A 729 0.08 8.89 -20.65
C GLY A 729 0.67 9.91 -21.62
N ALA A 730 1.83 10.49 -21.27
CA ALA A 730 2.55 11.40 -22.15
C ALA A 730 3.01 10.71 -23.44
N ARG A 731 3.54 9.48 -23.37
CA ARG A 731 3.92 8.71 -24.57
C ARG A 731 2.77 8.61 -25.58
N ARG A 732 1.57 8.24 -25.12
CA ARG A 732 0.39 8.12 -26.01
C ARG A 732 0.03 9.45 -26.68
N LEU A 733 0.16 10.57 -25.94
CA LEU A 733 -0.07 11.90 -26.47
C LEU A 733 1.05 12.36 -27.42
N LEU A 734 2.29 11.90 -27.19
CA LEU A 734 3.45 12.13 -28.04
C LEU A 734 3.34 11.39 -29.39
N LEU A 735 2.75 10.20 -29.42
CA LEU A 735 2.54 9.48 -30.68
C LEU A 735 1.58 10.21 -31.64
N ASN A 736 0.72 11.09 -31.13
CA ASN A 736 -0.09 11.96 -31.97
C ASN A 736 0.68 13.25 -32.33
N ALA A 737 1.03 13.39 -33.62
CA ALA A 737 1.78 14.52 -34.17
C ALA A 737 1.00 15.85 -34.18
N GLN A 738 -0.32 15.83 -34.05
CA GLN A 738 -1.14 17.05 -34.03
C GLN A 738 -1.06 17.81 -32.69
N ASN A 739 -0.60 17.16 -31.64
CA ASN A 739 -0.57 17.74 -30.30
C ASN A 739 0.60 18.72 -30.12
N ASP A 740 0.29 19.94 -29.64
CA ASP A 740 1.30 20.94 -29.28
C ASP A 740 1.99 20.55 -27.96
N ARG A 741 3.28 20.25 -28.04
CA ARG A 741 4.11 19.80 -26.91
C ARG A 741 4.27 20.84 -25.81
N VAL A 742 4.36 22.12 -26.17
CA VAL A 742 4.50 23.21 -25.19
C VAL A 742 3.21 23.36 -24.39
N GLN A 743 2.06 23.26 -25.06
CA GLN A 743 0.76 23.27 -24.39
C GLN A 743 0.58 22.08 -23.47
N LEU A 744 0.97 20.87 -23.90
CA LEU A 744 0.89 19.67 -23.07
C LEU A 744 1.78 19.76 -21.83
N LEU A 745 2.99 20.32 -21.95
CA LEU A 745 3.87 20.59 -20.82
C LEU A 745 3.21 21.57 -19.83
N ALA A 746 2.73 22.72 -20.32
CA ALA A 746 2.12 23.73 -19.46
C ALA A 746 0.82 23.24 -18.78
N TRP A 747 -0.01 22.47 -19.49
CA TRP A 747 -1.19 21.81 -18.91
C TRP A 747 -0.82 20.77 -17.87
N SER A 748 0.28 20.02 -18.06
CA SER A 748 0.78 19.09 -17.05
C SER A 748 1.17 19.86 -15.78
N LEU A 749 1.89 20.96 -15.90
CA LEU A 749 2.27 21.80 -14.74
C LEU A 749 1.07 22.46 -14.06
N THR A 750 0.04 22.85 -14.81
CA THR A 750 -1.22 23.36 -14.24
C THR A 750 -2.00 22.25 -13.52
N GLY A 751 -2.07 21.05 -14.11
CA GLY A 751 -2.67 19.87 -13.48
C GLY A 751 -1.95 19.47 -12.20
N PHE A 752 -0.61 19.54 -12.20
CA PHE A 752 0.23 19.35 -11.03
C PHE A 752 -0.15 20.32 -9.89
N ALA A 753 -0.26 21.61 -10.20
CA ALA A 753 -0.67 22.63 -9.24
C ALA A 753 -2.08 22.41 -8.67
N ILE A 754 -3.05 22.07 -9.53
CA ILE A 754 -4.43 21.79 -9.13
C ILE A 754 -4.50 20.56 -8.23
N ALA A 755 -3.82 19.46 -8.59
CA ALA A 755 -3.83 18.22 -7.82
C ALA A 755 -3.30 18.46 -6.39
N ILE A 756 -2.21 19.21 -6.24
CA ILE A 756 -1.68 19.57 -4.93
C ILE A 756 -2.68 20.45 -4.17
N ALA A 757 -3.24 21.48 -4.80
CA ALA A 757 -4.19 22.36 -4.14
C ALA A 757 -5.40 21.58 -3.61
N LEU A 758 -5.96 20.67 -4.41
CA LEU A 758 -7.09 19.82 -4.02
C LEU A 758 -6.77 18.88 -2.85
N SER A 759 -5.54 18.41 -2.70
CA SER A 759 -5.14 17.56 -1.57
C SER A 759 -5.28 18.24 -0.21
N VAL A 760 -5.23 19.58 -0.16
CA VAL A 760 -5.24 20.36 1.09
C VAL A 760 -6.51 20.13 1.91
N TRP A 761 -7.65 19.88 1.26
CA TRP A 761 -8.93 19.67 1.93
C TRP A 761 -9.08 18.31 2.62
N TRP A 762 -8.13 17.39 2.43
CA TRP A 762 -8.27 16.02 2.95
C TRP A 762 -7.43 15.74 4.20
N TRP A 763 -6.40 16.55 4.50
CA TRP A 763 -5.45 16.23 5.59
C TRP A 763 -6.11 16.09 6.97
N ASN A 764 -7.14 16.89 7.29
CA ASN A 764 -7.85 16.80 8.57
C ASN A 764 -8.80 15.60 8.65
N GLU A 765 -9.27 15.10 7.51
CA GLU A 765 -10.28 14.04 7.43
C GLU A 765 -9.64 12.64 7.46
N ILE A 766 -8.36 12.52 7.11
CA ILE A 766 -7.67 11.23 7.04
C ILE A 766 -7.60 10.53 8.41
N PRO A 767 -7.27 11.20 9.54
CA PRO A 767 -7.31 10.57 10.85
C PRO A 767 -8.72 10.06 11.23
N GLU A 768 -9.77 10.80 10.88
CA GLU A 768 -11.16 10.37 11.09
C GLU A 768 -11.52 9.16 10.22
N TYR A 769 -11.06 9.15 8.96
CA TYR A 769 -11.22 8.00 8.07
C TYR A 769 -10.59 6.74 8.67
N PHE A 770 -9.35 6.81 9.18
CA PHE A 770 -8.75 5.69 9.91
C PHE A 770 -9.52 5.34 11.19
N GLY A 771 -10.02 6.34 11.93
CA GLY A 771 -10.81 6.15 13.13
C GLY A 771 -12.16 5.45 12.89
N SER A 772 -12.75 5.59 11.70
CA SER A 772 -14.02 4.92 11.34
C SER A 772 -13.94 3.39 11.40
N PHE A 773 -12.71 2.85 11.34
CA PHE A 773 -12.41 1.43 11.42
C PHE A 773 -12.30 0.86 12.84
N ALA A 774 -12.33 1.69 13.89
CA ALA A 774 -12.20 1.34 15.32
C ALA A 774 -12.77 -0.03 15.73
N ASN A 775 -14.01 -0.30 15.30
CA ASN A 775 -14.74 -1.53 15.62
C ASN A 775 -15.06 -2.39 14.38
N TYR A 776 -14.33 -2.23 13.29
CA TYR A 776 -14.58 -2.97 12.04
C TYR A 776 -13.73 -4.25 12.02
N PRO A 777 -14.30 -5.46 11.89
CA PRO A 777 -13.56 -6.71 12.02
C PRO A 777 -12.34 -6.79 11.10
N VAL A 778 -12.45 -6.28 9.87
CA VAL A 778 -11.35 -6.34 8.91
C VAL A 778 -10.14 -5.49 9.35
N ALA A 779 -10.35 -4.42 10.11
CA ALA A 779 -9.28 -3.61 10.66
C ALA A 779 -8.52 -4.28 11.82
N THR A 780 -8.87 -5.51 12.20
CA THR A 780 -8.06 -6.33 13.12
C THR A 780 -6.95 -7.09 12.40
N GLN A 781 -6.93 -7.05 11.06
CA GLN A 781 -5.90 -7.73 10.26
C GLN A 781 -4.85 -6.75 9.75
N PHE A 782 -3.57 -7.12 9.87
CA PHE A 782 -2.46 -6.28 9.43
C PHE A 782 -2.53 -5.96 7.94
N ALA A 783 -2.74 -6.98 7.09
CA ALA A 783 -2.82 -6.80 5.64
C ALA A 783 -3.92 -5.83 5.21
N ALA A 784 -5.06 -5.84 5.91
CA ALA A 784 -6.15 -4.91 5.65
C ALA A 784 -5.81 -3.47 6.03
N ARG A 785 -5.19 -3.25 7.21
CA ARG A 785 -4.73 -1.91 7.60
C ARG A 785 -3.72 -1.36 6.58
N GLU A 786 -2.80 -2.19 6.11
CA GLU A 786 -1.83 -1.82 5.08
C GLU A 786 -2.49 -1.51 3.73
N ALA A 787 -3.51 -2.27 3.33
CA ALA A 787 -4.27 -1.99 2.10
C ALA A 787 -5.00 -0.63 2.20
N ILE A 788 -5.60 -0.32 3.35
CA ILE A 788 -6.26 0.98 3.61
C ILE A 788 -5.24 2.12 3.55
N ARG A 789 -4.09 1.98 4.22
CA ARG A 789 -2.98 2.96 4.12
C ARG A 789 -2.52 3.14 2.68
N GLY A 790 -2.42 2.05 1.93
CA GLY A 790 -2.00 2.05 0.52
C GLY A 790 -2.95 2.80 -0.38
N LEU A 791 -4.25 2.67 -0.14
CA LEU A 791 -5.25 3.45 -0.86
C LEU A 791 -5.12 4.94 -0.56
N VAL A 792 -4.99 5.33 0.72
CA VAL A 792 -4.81 6.73 1.11
C VAL A 792 -3.56 7.32 0.45
N CYS A 793 -2.43 6.61 0.50
CA CYS A 793 -1.19 7.03 -0.18
C CYS A 793 -1.40 7.17 -1.69
N ALA A 794 -2.05 6.19 -2.33
CA ALA A 794 -2.31 6.21 -3.77
C ALA A 794 -3.19 7.39 -4.18
N LEU A 795 -4.28 7.67 -3.45
CA LEU A 795 -5.21 8.76 -3.76
C LEU A 795 -4.58 10.14 -3.63
N LEU A 796 -3.61 10.31 -2.72
CA LEU A 796 -2.93 11.59 -2.50
C LEU A 796 -1.71 11.76 -3.41
N MET A 797 -0.90 10.71 -3.59
CA MET A 797 0.39 10.80 -4.27
C MET A 797 0.27 10.60 -5.79
N ILE A 798 -0.60 9.71 -6.29
CA ILE A 798 -0.71 9.43 -7.73
C ILE A 798 -1.15 10.65 -8.54
N PRO A 799 -2.21 11.40 -8.17
CA PRO A 799 -2.68 12.50 -9.01
C PRO A 799 -1.61 13.56 -9.35
N PRO A 800 -0.88 14.15 -8.38
CA PRO A 800 0.17 15.11 -8.72
C PRO A 800 1.36 14.46 -9.44
N THR A 801 1.73 13.22 -9.10
CA THR A 801 2.90 12.56 -9.70
C THR A 801 2.67 12.09 -11.14
N VAL A 802 1.43 11.79 -11.53
CA VAL A 802 1.06 11.61 -12.94
C VAL A 802 1.43 12.85 -13.76
N PHE A 803 1.13 14.04 -13.24
CA PHE A 803 1.47 15.28 -13.93
C PHE A 803 2.97 15.60 -13.91
N ILE A 804 3.70 15.23 -12.85
CA ILE A 804 5.16 15.33 -12.81
C ILE A 804 5.77 14.42 -13.89
N GLY A 805 5.34 13.15 -13.95
CA GLY A 805 5.83 12.17 -14.92
C GLY A 805 5.56 12.59 -16.37
N SER A 806 4.38 13.18 -16.63
CA SER A 806 4.05 13.70 -17.95
C SER A 806 4.86 14.95 -18.31
N ALA A 807 5.03 15.88 -17.38
CA ALA A 807 5.85 17.09 -17.57
C ALA A 807 7.30 16.75 -17.90
N TYR A 808 7.87 15.74 -17.22
CA TYR A 808 9.20 15.22 -17.52
C TYR A 808 9.29 14.70 -18.96
N ALA A 809 8.34 13.85 -19.38
CA ALA A 809 8.31 13.27 -20.73
C ALA A 809 8.16 14.34 -21.84
N PHE A 810 7.27 15.32 -21.67
CA PHE A 810 7.10 16.41 -22.64
C PHE A 810 8.34 17.31 -22.72
N SER A 811 8.99 17.58 -21.59
CA SER A 811 10.23 18.34 -21.58
C SER A 811 11.36 17.59 -22.29
N MET A 812 11.47 16.27 -22.08
CA MET A 812 12.42 15.41 -22.79
C MET A 812 12.18 15.39 -24.31
N ASP A 813 10.93 15.33 -24.76
CA ASP A 813 10.59 15.42 -26.19
C ASP A 813 11.03 16.77 -26.80
N LEU A 814 10.76 17.88 -26.11
CA LEU A 814 11.11 19.23 -26.57
C LEU A 814 12.63 19.43 -26.69
N ILE A 815 13.43 18.95 -25.74
CA ILE A 815 14.89 19.11 -25.80
C ILE A 815 15.58 18.16 -26.79
N THR A 816 14.96 17.01 -27.09
CA THR A 816 15.50 16.03 -28.04
C THR A 816 15.10 16.32 -29.49
N SER A 817 14.03 17.10 -29.71
CA SER A 817 13.51 17.46 -31.04
C SER A 817 14.21 18.67 -31.70
N ARG A 818 15.50 18.92 -31.42
CA ARG A 818 16.23 20.12 -31.91
C ARG A 818 16.65 20.05 -33.39
N GLY A 819 16.67 18.87 -33.99
CA GLY A 819 17.09 18.68 -35.39
C GLY A 819 18.59 18.82 -35.65
N ASP A 820 19.43 18.95 -34.61
CA ASP A 820 20.88 19.16 -34.70
C ASP A 820 21.72 17.88 -34.50
N GLY A 821 21.08 16.72 -34.48
CA GLY A 821 21.73 15.41 -34.24
C GLY A 821 22.21 15.17 -32.81
N LYS A 822 21.98 16.11 -31.87
CA LYS A 822 22.47 16.02 -30.48
C LYS A 822 21.43 15.52 -29.47
N ALA A 823 20.39 14.82 -29.93
CA ALA A 823 19.27 14.38 -29.10
C ALA A 823 19.71 13.64 -27.83
N VAL A 824 20.58 12.63 -27.95
CA VAL A 824 21.04 11.82 -26.80
C VAL A 824 21.89 12.63 -25.80
N ALA A 825 22.71 13.58 -26.26
CA ALA A 825 23.45 14.48 -25.37
C ALA A 825 22.51 15.41 -24.59
N MET A 826 21.50 15.96 -25.27
CA MET A 826 20.49 16.81 -24.62
C MET A 826 19.65 16.05 -23.59
N LEU A 827 19.36 14.77 -23.83
CA LEU A 827 18.73 13.90 -22.85
C LEU A 827 19.58 13.79 -21.58
N GLY A 828 20.89 13.56 -21.74
CA GLY A 828 21.83 13.54 -20.61
C GLY A 828 21.77 14.83 -19.79
N VAL A 829 21.82 15.99 -20.46
CA VAL A 829 21.74 17.32 -19.81
C VAL A 829 20.40 17.52 -19.10
N GLY A 830 19.28 17.20 -19.76
CA GLY A 830 17.96 17.35 -19.18
C GLY A 830 17.76 16.48 -17.94
N ALA A 831 18.20 15.21 -18.00
CA ALA A 831 18.12 14.30 -16.87
C ALA A 831 18.97 14.80 -15.68
N SER A 832 20.17 15.32 -15.94
CA SER A 832 21.02 15.89 -14.90
C SER A 832 20.43 17.15 -14.27
N LEU A 833 19.85 18.05 -15.07
CA LEU A 833 19.19 19.26 -14.54
C LEU A 833 18.01 18.90 -13.65
N ASN A 834 17.18 17.93 -14.07
CA ASN A 834 16.09 17.43 -13.25
C ASN A 834 16.60 16.84 -11.93
N THR A 835 17.65 16.01 -11.98
CA THR A 835 18.20 15.39 -10.78
C THR A 835 18.92 16.38 -9.85
N LEU A 836 19.58 17.41 -10.38
CA LEU A 836 20.12 18.51 -9.57
C LEU A 836 19.00 19.34 -8.93
N GLY A 837 17.92 19.56 -9.66
CA GLY A 837 16.68 20.14 -9.13
C GLY A 837 16.14 19.30 -7.97
N ASN A 838 16.02 17.98 -8.16
CA ASN A 838 15.60 17.02 -7.14
C ASN A 838 16.42 17.14 -5.84
N ILE A 839 17.76 17.15 -5.95
CA ILE A 839 18.66 17.31 -4.80
C ILE A 839 18.38 18.63 -4.07
N SER A 840 18.27 19.72 -4.83
CA SER A 840 17.96 21.04 -4.27
C SER A 840 16.59 21.07 -3.60
N GLY A 841 15.60 20.37 -4.17
CA GLY A 841 14.26 20.19 -3.62
C GLY A 841 14.28 19.55 -2.23
N VAL A 842 14.96 18.40 -2.09
CA VAL A 842 15.10 17.71 -0.79
C VAL A 842 15.74 18.63 0.26
N LEU A 843 16.82 19.33 -0.11
CA LEU A 843 17.55 20.19 0.82
C LEU A 843 16.74 21.41 1.25
N ILE A 844 16.11 22.12 0.30
CA ILE A 844 15.33 23.34 0.57
C ILE A 844 14.04 23.00 1.32
N PHE A 845 13.27 22.03 0.83
CA PHE A 845 11.96 21.73 1.41
C PHE A 845 12.09 21.01 2.75
N GLY A 846 13.04 20.07 2.85
CA GLY A 846 13.26 19.31 4.07
C GLY A 846 13.84 20.14 5.21
N PHE A 847 14.97 20.83 4.99
CA PHE A 847 15.71 21.48 6.09
C PHE A 847 15.39 22.96 6.28
N VAL A 848 14.76 23.62 5.31
CA VAL A 848 14.47 25.06 5.38
C VAL A 848 12.98 25.33 5.44
N LEU A 849 12.20 24.94 4.42
CA LEU A 849 10.79 25.34 4.35
C LEU A 849 9.91 24.59 5.35
N LEU A 850 10.05 23.27 5.47
CA LEU A 850 9.21 22.47 6.35
C LEU A 850 9.34 22.89 7.83
N PRO A 851 10.55 23.04 8.42
CA PRO A 851 10.67 23.44 9.83
C PRO A 851 10.24 24.90 10.09
N LEU A 852 10.33 25.78 9.08
CA LEU A 852 9.97 27.20 9.24
C LEU A 852 8.47 27.47 9.03
N LEU A 853 7.82 26.75 8.10
CA LEU A 853 6.48 27.08 7.61
C LEU A 853 5.45 25.97 7.84
N GLY A 854 5.86 24.76 8.24
CA GLY A 854 5.01 23.58 8.39
C GLY A 854 4.61 22.94 7.05
N GLY A 855 4.01 21.75 7.09
CA GLY A 855 3.72 20.99 5.87
C GLY A 855 2.64 21.62 4.99
N LEU A 856 1.62 22.25 5.58
CA LEU A 856 0.50 22.85 4.83
C LEU A 856 0.95 24.04 3.96
N VAL A 857 1.68 25.00 4.55
CA VAL A 857 2.17 26.17 3.81
C VAL A 857 3.18 25.75 2.75
N THR A 858 4.06 24.81 3.09
CA THR A 858 5.05 24.28 2.14
C THR A 858 4.37 23.60 0.94
N THR A 859 3.29 22.84 1.16
CA THR A 859 2.47 22.26 0.08
C THR A 859 1.90 23.33 -0.86
N ARG A 860 1.40 24.45 -0.32
CA ARG A 860 0.91 25.59 -1.13
C ARG A 860 2.02 26.25 -1.94
N ILE A 861 3.23 26.37 -1.39
CA ILE A 861 4.39 26.89 -2.11
C ILE A 861 4.71 26.01 -3.33
N VAL A 862 4.64 24.68 -3.20
CA VAL A 862 4.82 23.78 -4.34
C VAL A 862 3.76 24.03 -5.41
N ALA A 863 2.48 24.12 -5.02
CA ALA A 863 1.38 24.37 -5.95
C ALA A 863 1.54 25.70 -6.71
N LEU A 864 1.91 26.78 -6.00
CA LEU A 864 2.20 28.08 -6.60
C LEU A 864 3.41 28.01 -7.54
N GLY A 865 4.51 27.37 -7.12
CA GLY A 865 5.70 27.18 -7.96
C GLY A 865 5.39 26.43 -9.26
N ALA A 866 4.55 25.39 -9.20
CA ALA A 866 4.10 24.64 -10.37
C ALA A 866 3.28 25.51 -11.33
N LEU A 867 2.32 26.30 -10.81
CA LEU A 867 1.51 27.20 -11.62
C LEU A 867 2.35 28.33 -12.24
N SER A 868 3.26 28.93 -11.46
CA SER A 868 4.19 29.96 -11.97
C SER A 868 5.08 29.42 -13.08
N THR A 869 5.54 28.17 -12.96
CA THR A 869 6.32 27.50 -14.02
C THR A 869 5.47 27.28 -15.27
N ALA A 870 4.21 26.85 -15.13
CA ALA A 870 3.27 26.70 -16.25
C ALA A 870 3.08 28.02 -17.02
N ILE A 871 2.86 29.12 -16.30
CA ILE A 871 2.69 30.46 -16.86
C ILE A 871 3.97 30.90 -17.60
N ALA A 872 5.15 30.66 -17.02
CA ALA A 872 6.42 30.97 -17.66
C ALA A 872 6.64 30.17 -18.95
N VAL A 873 6.30 28.88 -18.97
CA VAL A 873 6.35 28.05 -20.19
C VAL A 873 5.43 28.62 -21.27
N PHE A 874 4.19 29.01 -20.93
CA PHE A 874 3.30 29.66 -21.89
C PHE A 874 3.86 30.99 -22.41
N ALA A 875 4.35 31.86 -21.53
CA ALA A 875 4.87 33.18 -21.89
C ALA A 875 6.11 33.11 -22.80
N ILE A 876 6.99 32.13 -22.58
CA ILE A 876 8.28 32.03 -23.29
C ILE A 876 8.12 31.26 -24.61
N ALA A 877 7.38 30.15 -24.60
CA ALA A 877 7.47 29.12 -25.64
C ALA A 877 6.18 28.90 -26.42
N ALA A 878 5.02 29.37 -25.95
CA ALA A 878 3.76 29.10 -26.64
C ALA A 878 3.60 30.00 -27.87
N PRO A 879 3.28 29.45 -29.05
CA PRO A 879 3.08 30.24 -30.26
C PRO A 879 1.82 31.11 -30.19
N ARG A 880 0.77 30.65 -29.49
CA ARG A 880 -0.46 31.39 -29.18
C ARG A 880 -1.05 30.90 -27.86
N ILE A 881 -1.46 31.83 -27.00
CA ILE A 881 -2.22 31.53 -25.77
C ILE A 881 -3.70 31.66 -26.11
N ARG A 882 -4.49 30.60 -25.90
CA ARG A 882 -5.94 30.60 -26.19
C ARG A 882 -6.72 30.94 -24.92
N ARG A 883 -7.98 31.40 -25.08
CA ARG A 883 -8.89 31.69 -23.96
C ARG A 883 -9.02 30.50 -22.98
N ARG A 884 -9.02 29.27 -23.49
CA ARG A 884 -9.05 28.06 -22.65
C ARG A 884 -7.82 27.90 -21.75
N ASP A 885 -6.64 28.30 -22.25
CA ASP A 885 -5.39 28.17 -21.50
C ASP A 885 -5.38 29.17 -20.34
N LEU A 886 -5.88 30.40 -20.58
CA LEU A 886 -6.12 31.40 -19.53
C LEU A 886 -7.20 30.96 -18.52
N GLY A 887 -8.29 30.36 -19.00
CA GLY A 887 -9.35 29.83 -18.13
C GLY A 887 -8.86 28.73 -17.20
N LEU A 888 -8.01 27.82 -17.69
CA LEU A 888 -7.37 26.77 -16.87
C LEU A 888 -6.44 27.37 -15.82
N ALA A 889 -5.58 28.32 -16.19
CA ALA A 889 -4.67 28.97 -15.24
C ALA A 889 -5.44 29.79 -14.19
N GLY A 890 -6.48 30.52 -14.60
CA GLY A 890 -7.36 31.27 -13.70
C GLY A 890 -8.14 30.35 -12.74
N GLY A 891 -8.66 29.22 -13.24
CA GLY A 891 -9.29 28.21 -12.41
C GLY A 891 -8.31 27.58 -11.40
N ALA A 892 -7.09 27.26 -11.83
CA ALA A 892 -6.04 26.75 -10.94
C ALA A 892 -5.70 27.77 -9.83
N LEU A 893 -5.54 29.04 -10.20
CA LEU A 893 -5.29 30.12 -9.24
C LEU A 893 -6.44 30.27 -8.24
N ALA A 894 -7.70 30.17 -8.70
CA ALA A 894 -8.87 30.23 -7.83
C ALA A 894 -8.92 29.06 -6.83
N ILE A 895 -8.59 27.84 -7.27
CA ILE A 895 -8.50 26.67 -6.38
C ILE A 895 -7.37 26.86 -5.36
N ILE A 896 -6.19 27.30 -5.80
CA ILE A 896 -5.08 27.59 -4.88
C ILE A 896 -5.48 28.67 -3.86
N ALA A 897 -6.12 29.75 -4.31
CA ALA A 897 -6.61 30.81 -3.43
C ALA A 897 -7.64 30.27 -2.42
N ALA A 898 -8.60 29.45 -2.86
CA ALA A 898 -9.56 28.80 -1.98
C ALA A 898 -8.89 27.90 -0.93
N SER A 899 -7.78 27.24 -1.29
CA SER A 899 -7.04 26.39 -0.36
C SER A 899 -6.49 27.15 0.86
N PHE A 900 -6.30 28.48 0.79
CA PHE A 900 -5.83 29.31 1.92
C PHE A 900 -6.85 29.42 3.06
N ALA A 901 -8.14 29.15 2.80
CA ALA A 901 -9.16 29.11 3.84
C ALA A 901 -9.01 27.90 4.78
N VAL A 902 -8.34 26.83 4.32
CA VAL A 902 -8.14 25.60 5.09
C VAL A 902 -7.03 25.78 6.12
N ARG A 903 -7.22 25.25 7.33
CA ARG A 903 -6.20 25.16 8.37
C ARG A 903 -6.08 23.71 8.84
N LEU A 904 -4.90 23.33 9.31
CA LEU A 904 -4.70 22.03 9.92
C LEU A 904 -5.39 21.99 11.29
N ASP A 905 -6.15 20.94 11.53
CA ASP A 905 -6.68 20.61 12.84
C ASP A 905 -5.69 19.67 13.55
N TYR A 906 -4.89 20.24 14.44
CA TYR A 906 -3.88 19.48 15.18
C TYR A 906 -4.49 18.51 16.19
N GLU A 907 -5.73 18.69 16.64
CA GLU A 907 -6.41 17.71 17.51
C GLU A 907 -6.73 16.44 16.72
N SER A 908 -7.28 16.59 15.51
CA SER A 908 -7.50 15.47 14.59
C SER A 908 -6.18 14.80 14.17
N LEU A 909 -5.19 15.58 13.74
CA LEU A 909 -3.88 15.06 13.31
C LEU A 909 -3.11 14.33 14.42
N SER A 910 -3.31 14.73 15.68
CA SER A 910 -2.66 14.09 16.84
C SER A 910 -3.50 13.00 17.50
N SER A 911 -4.65 12.63 16.93
CA SER A 911 -5.53 11.59 17.49
C SER A 911 -4.91 10.18 17.53
N GLY A 912 -3.80 9.92 16.84
CA GLY A 912 -3.16 8.59 16.83
C GLY A 912 -3.89 7.52 16.02
N SER A 913 -4.97 7.88 15.29
CA SER A 913 -5.72 6.97 14.42
C SER A 913 -4.83 6.31 13.35
N ASN A 914 -3.78 7.01 12.92
CA ASN A 914 -2.75 6.51 12.00
C ASN A 914 -2.10 5.21 12.47
N VAL A 915 -1.91 5.02 13.79
CA VAL A 915 -1.32 3.81 14.38
C VAL A 915 -2.39 2.81 14.80
N TYR A 916 -3.40 3.28 15.52
CA TYR A 916 -4.33 2.41 16.24
C TYR A 916 -5.62 2.09 15.48
N PHE A 917 -5.89 2.77 14.35
CA PHE A 917 -7.18 2.72 13.64
C PHE A 917 -8.36 3.06 14.56
N TYR A 918 -8.08 3.84 15.61
CA TYR A 918 -9.00 4.27 16.65
C TYR A 918 -8.55 5.65 17.15
N PRO A 919 -9.44 6.66 17.20
CA PRO A 919 -9.07 8.01 17.63
C PRO A 919 -8.89 8.06 19.14
N GLN A 920 -7.71 8.47 19.58
CA GLN A 920 -7.40 8.72 20.98
C GLN A 920 -7.90 10.11 21.39
N LYS A 921 -8.58 10.20 22.53
CA LYS A 921 -9.09 11.46 23.08
C LYS A 921 -8.04 12.12 23.98
N TRP A 922 -6.94 12.57 23.39
CA TRP A 922 -5.84 13.16 24.16
C TRP A 922 -6.24 14.48 24.84
N GLY A 923 -7.12 15.29 24.24
CA GLY A 923 -7.52 16.60 24.74
C GLY A 923 -7.16 17.72 23.77
N THR A 924 -7.05 18.95 24.27
CA THR A 924 -6.80 20.15 23.45
C THR A 924 -5.32 20.38 23.19
N VAL A 925 -4.92 20.52 21.93
CA VAL A 925 -3.53 20.84 21.55
C VAL A 925 -3.23 22.29 21.93
N ILE A 926 -2.20 22.49 22.76
CA ILE A 926 -1.79 23.82 23.24
C ILE A 926 -0.49 24.33 22.59
N ASP A 927 0.32 23.44 22.03
CA ASP A 927 1.54 23.77 21.29
C ASP A 927 1.91 22.64 20.30
N HIS A 928 2.58 22.99 19.21
CA HIS A 928 3.01 22.03 18.19
C HIS A 928 4.28 22.46 17.45
N ALA A 929 4.96 21.48 16.87
CA ALA A 929 6.11 21.68 16.00
C ALA A 929 6.12 20.64 14.89
N GLU A 930 6.62 21.03 13.72
CA GLU A 930 6.82 20.13 12.59
C GLU A 930 8.28 20.15 12.16
N SER A 931 8.89 18.97 12.07
CA SER A 931 10.23 18.80 11.50
C SER A 931 10.40 17.39 10.94
N ILE A 932 11.45 17.18 10.13
CA ILE A 932 11.72 15.85 9.55
C ILE A 932 12.03 14.83 10.66
N ASP A 933 12.93 15.18 11.59
CA ASP A 933 13.37 14.27 12.65
C ASP A 933 12.28 14.09 13.73
N GLY A 934 11.47 15.13 13.99
CA GLY A 934 10.43 15.12 15.01
C GLY A 934 9.03 14.75 14.54
N GLY A 935 8.78 14.64 13.23
CA GLY A 935 7.44 14.56 12.67
C GLY A 935 6.56 15.72 13.15
N LEU A 936 5.33 15.42 13.57
CA LEU A 936 4.47 16.35 14.32
C LEU A 936 4.62 16.08 15.82
N THR A 937 5.32 16.97 16.53
CA THR A 937 5.39 16.94 18.00
C THR A 937 4.32 17.86 18.57
N THR A 938 3.44 17.35 19.45
CA THR A 938 2.37 18.16 20.07
C THR A 938 2.38 18.04 21.59
N VAL A 939 1.97 19.13 22.24
CA VAL A 939 1.63 19.13 23.67
C VAL A 939 0.13 19.30 23.80
N VAL A 940 -0.50 18.35 24.46
CA VAL A 940 -1.95 18.31 24.65
C VAL A 940 -2.29 18.53 26.11
N ARG A 941 -3.31 19.33 26.40
CA ARG A 941 -3.86 19.51 27.74
C ARG A 941 -5.11 18.65 27.92
N THR A 942 -5.08 17.78 28.92
CA THR A 942 -6.20 16.91 29.28
C THR A 942 -6.80 17.37 30.62
N SER A 943 -8.13 17.39 30.72
CA SER A 943 -8.84 17.57 32.00
C SER A 943 -9.61 16.28 32.31
N ALA A 944 -9.13 15.51 33.28
CA ALA A 944 -9.75 14.24 33.67
C ALA A 944 -9.83 14.12 35.20
N GLY A 945 -10.99 13.71 35.71
CA GLY A 945 -11.20 13.45 37.14
C GLY A 945 -10.93 14.65 38.06
N GLY A 946 -11.17 15.88 37.60
CA GLY A 946 -10.90 17.11 38.37
C GLY A 946 -9.42 17.55 38.38
N SER A 947 -8.53 16.82 37.71
CA SER A 947 -7.11 17.17 37.55
C SER A 947 -6.78 17.57 36.11
N GLN A 948 -5.85 18.50 35.93
CA GLN A 948 -5.32 18.88 34.62
C GLN A 948 -3.87 18.41 34.51
N PHE A 949 -3.55 17.77 33.39
CA PHE A 949 -2.19 17.36 33.06
C PHE A 949 -1.93 17.58 31.56
N LYS A 950 -0.67 17.65 31.20
CA LYS A 950 -0.16 17.80 29.84
C LYS A 950 0.42 16.48 29.38
N THR A 951 0.17 16.15 28.10
CA THR A 951 0.70 14.96 27.44
C THR A 951 1.55 15.37 26.26
N LEU A 952 2.73 14.78 26.13
CA LEU A 952 3.63 14.96 25.01
C LEU A 952 3.40 13.84 24.00
N LEU A 953 3.19 14.22 22.73
CA LEU A 953 2.91 13.29 21.64
C LEU A 953 3.88 13.51 20.47
N THR A 954 4.13 12.43 19.73
CA THR A 954 4.79 12.46 18.41
C THR A 954 3.94 11.70 17.41
N ASN A 955 3.50 12.36 16.33
CA ASN A 955 2.58 11.80 15.33
C ASN A 955 1.32 11.18 15.94
N GLY A 956 0.78 11.83 16.97
CA GLY A 956 -0.39 11.39 17.74
C GLY A 956 -0.15 10.19 18.67
N LYS A 957 1.11 9.77 18.83
CA LYS A 957 1.51 8.67 19.70
C LYS A 957 2.12 9.18 21.01
N PHE A 958 1.70 8.58 22.12
CA PHE A 958 2.11 8.92 23.48
C PHE A 958 3.63 8.81 23.72
N GLN A 959 4.22 9.86 24.30
CA GLN A 959 5.63 9.91 24.72
C GLN A 959 5.83 10.07 26.23
N GLY A 960 4.82 10.59 26.93
CA GLY A 960 4.84 10.81 28.39
C GLY A 960 3.87 11.92 28.79
N ASN A 961 3.55 12.03 30.08
CA ASN A 961 2.73 13.12 30.62
C ASN A 961 3.19 13.54 32.03
N ASP A 962 2.62 14.63 32.57
CA ASP A 962 2.88 15.12 33.94
C ASP A 962 1.76 14.76 34.95
N SER A 963 0.99 13.70 34.67
CA SER A 963 -0.02 13.18 35.61
C SER A 963 0.65 12.54 36.82
N TRP A 964 0.43 13.14 37.98
CA TRP A 964 0.90 12.67 39.29
C TRP A 964 0.43 11.25 39.63
N LYS A 965 -0.74 10.83 39.12
CA LYS A 965 -1.26 9.47 39.29
C LYS A 965 -0.92 8.62 38.08
N GLY A 966 -0.27 7.49 38.32
CA GLY A 966 0.06 6.48 37.31
C GLY A 966 1.34 6.78 36.55
N GLU A 967 1.29 7.68 35.57
CA GLU A 967 2.36 7.83 34.57
C GLU A 967 3.66 8.39 35.16
N MET A 968 3.60 9.41 36.02
CA MET A 968 4.81 9.93 36.65
C MET A 968 5.51 8.89 37.54
N GLN A 969 4.75 7.99 38.17
CA GLN A 969 5.30 6.86 38.92
C GLN A 969 5.97 5.84 37.98
N ALA A 970 5.41 5.63 36.78
CA ALA A 970 5.99 4.76 35.77
C ALA A 970 7.31 5.32 35.23
N GLN A 971 7.35 6.61 34.85
CA GLN A 971 8.56 7.29 34.34
C GLN A 971 9.67 7.32 35.41
N LEU A 972 9.33 7.61 36.67
CA LEU A 972 10.30 7.59 37.76
C LEU A 972 10.74 6.16 38.13
N GLY A 973 9.82 5.21 38.16
CA GLY A 973 10.13 3.80 38.37
C GLY A 973 11.08 3.27 37.31
N PHE A 974 10.85 3.64 36.03
CA PHE A 974 11.78 3.38 34.94
C PHE A 974 13.17 3.94 35.28
N ALA A 975 13.29 5.24 35.49
CA ALA A 975 14.59 5.87 35.77
C ALA A 975 15.33 5.25 36.97
N LEU A 976 14.63 4.98 38.07
CA LEU A 976 15.27 4.51 39.29
C LEU A 976 15.69 3.03 39.24
N ALA A 977 15.11 2.21 38.35
CA ALA A 977 15.37 0.77 38.27
C ALA A 977 16.86 0.42 38.10
N SER A 978 17.56 1.07 37.16
CA SER A 978 19.01 0.86 36.98
C SER A 978 19.83 1.32 38.18
N LEU A 979 19.38 2.38 38.85
CA LEU A 979 20.10 2.95 39.98
C LEU A 979 20.03 2.07 41.23
N LEU A 980 19.07 1.13 41.31
CA LEU A 980 19.07 0.09 42.35
C LEU A 980 20.25 -0.87 42.20
N HIS A 981 20.73 -1.05 40.97
CA HIS A 981 21.83 -1.96 40.64
C HIS A 981 23.17 -1.24 40.61
N GLN A 982 23.22 0.06 40.34
CA GLN A 982 24.45 0.84 40.22
C GLN A 982 24.60 1.87 41.34
N ASP A 983 25.76 1.89 42.01
CA ASP A 983 26.14 2.88 43.03
C ASP A 983 27.12 3.96 42.52
N ALA A 984 27.87 3.66 41.44
CA ALA A 984 28.74 4.62 40.75
C ALA A 984 27.93 5.75 40.10
N ARG A 985 28.46 6.97 40.16
CA ARG A 985 27.81 8.20 39.67
C ARG A 985 28.79 9.07 38.89
N ASP A 986 29.70 8.47 38.12
CA ASP A 986 30.64 9.25 37.32
C ASP A 986 29.99 9.66 35.99
N ARG A 987 29.58 8.69 35.18
CA ARG A 987 29.00 8.97 33.85
C ARG A 987 27.75 8.16 33.55
N ALA A 988 26.71 8.82 33.06
CA ALA A 988 25.54 8.16 32.49
C ALA A 988 25.22 8.67 31.09
N LEU A 989 24.61 7.80 30.28
CA LEU A 989 24.03 8.13 28.98
C LEU A 989 22.53 7.83 29.01
N VAL A 990 21.72 8.79 28.57
CA VAL A 990 20.28 8.58 28.31
C VAL A 990 20.02 8.75 26.80
N ILE A 991 19.51 7.71 26.15
CA ILE A 991 19.09 7.72 24.75
C ILE A 991 17.57 7.87 24.71
N GLY A 992 17.10 8.99 24.17
CA GLY A 992 15.72 9.48 24.26
C GLY A 992 15.54 10.51 25.36
N TYR A 993 14.76 11.56 25.12
CA TYR A 993 14.45 12.58 26.13
C TYR A 993 13.02 12.47 26.68
N GLY A 994 12.04 12.27 25.79
CA GLY A 994 10.62 12.26 26.17
C GLY A 994 10.23 13.54 26.92
N THR A 995 9.67 13.40 28.12
CA THR A 995 9.36 14.54 29.01
C THR A 995 10.59 15.07 29.76
N GLY A 996 11.72 14.35 29.75
CA GLY A 996 12.96 14.69 30.45
C GLY A 996 13.07 14.14 31.88
N VAL A 997 12.11 13.34 32.34
CA VAL A 997 12.05 12.84 33.73
C VAL A 997 13.21 11.91 34.07
N THR A 998 13.58 10.97 33.20
CA THR A 998 14.72 10.06 33.45
C THR A 998 16.03 10.81 33.52
N SER A 999 16.24 11.76 32.60
CA SER A 999 17.42 12.61 32.59
C SER A 999 17.53 13.41 33.89
N ARG A 1000 16.41 13.97 34.38
CA ARG A 1000 16.35 14.66 35.68
C ARG A 1000 16.69 13.71 36.83
N ALA A 1001 16.08 12.53 36.89
CA ALA A 1001 16.32 11.58 37.97
C ALA A 1001 17.79 11.16 38.03
N PHE A 1002 18.45 11.00 36.89
CA PHE A 1002 19.87 10.69 36.84
C PHE A 1002 20.71 11.89 37.33
N HIS A 1003 20.43 13.09 36.84
CA HIS A 1003 21.12 14.30 37.30
C HIS A 1003 20.99 14.49 38.82
N GLU A 1004 19.77 14.39 39.36
CA GLU A 1004 19.48 14.55 40.80
C GLU A 1004 20.01 13.39 41.65
N ALA A 1005 20.25 12.20 41.06
CA ALA A 1005 20.94 11.09 41.70
C ALA A 1005 22.47 11.31 41.82
N GLY A 1006 22.99 12.43 41.31
CA GLY A 1006 24.35 12.92 41.54
C GLY A 1006 25.38 12.46 40.52
N PHE A 1007 24.99 12.14 39.28
CA PHE A 1007 25.96 11.85 38.21
C PHE A 1007 26.83 13.07 37.89
N ARG A 1008 28.15 12.89 37.86
CA ARG A 1008 29.10 13.97 37.53
C ARG A 1008 28.94 14.46 36.09
N GLN A 1009 28.72 13.54 35.15
CA GLN A 1009 28.45 13.85 33.76
C GLN A 1009 27.28 13.01 33.24
N LEU A 1010 26.29 13.68 32.65
CA LEU A 1010 25.12 13.08 32.03
C LEU A 1010 25.09 13.46 30.55
N ASP A 1011 25.31 12.50 29.67
CA ASP A 1011 25.15 12.71 28.23
C ASP A 1011 23.70 12.31 27.84
N ILE A 1012 23.01 13.15 27.06
CA ILE A 1012 21.65 12.91 26.57
C ILE A 1012 21.69 12.87 25.05
N ALA A 1013 21.20 11.80 24.43
CA ALA A 1013 21.06 11.69 22.99
C ALA A 1013 19.58 11.70 22.59
N GLU A 1014 19.15 12.73 21.87
CA GLU A 1014 17.77 12.86 21.37
C GLU A 1014 17.80 13.17 19.87
N LEU A 1015 16.96 12.49 19.09
CA LEU A 1015 16.89 12.69 17.63
C LEU A 1015 16.27 14.04 17.28
N SER A 1016 15.22 14.43 18.01
CA SER A 1016 14.39 15.60 17.69
C SER A 1016 14.67 16.77 18.61
N ARG A 1017 15.09 17.89 18.02
CA ARG A 1017 15.19 19.18 18.75
C ARG A 1017 13.83 19.67 19.26
N ASP A 1018 12.74 19.36 18.54
CA ASP A 1018 11.40 19.75 18.94
C ASP A 1018 10.94 19.04 20.20
N MET A 1019 11.33 17.77 20.39
CA MET A 1019 11.04 17.01 21.61
C MET A 1019 11.58 17.73 22.85
N VAL A 1020 12.88 18.07 22.83
CA VAL A 1020 13.54 18.74 23.96
C VAL A 1020 12.93 20.12 24.21
N ARG A 1021 12.74 20.92 23.16
CA ARG A 1021 12.16 22.27 23.27
C ARG A 1021 10.77 22.22 23.90
N MET A 1022 9.92 21.30 23.45
CA MET A 1022 8.55 21.16 23.97
C MET A 1022 8.53 20.64 25.41
N ALA A 1023 9.38 19.66 25.73
CA ALA A 1023 9.55 19.15 27.08
C ALA A 1023 10.00 20.25 28.05
N ASP A 1024 11.05 21.01 27.74
CA ASP A 1024 11.56 22.06 28.62
C ASP A 1024 10.60 23.26 28.78
N ALA A 1025 9.80 23.54 27.75
CA ALA A 1025 8.80 24.61 27.79
C ALA A 1025 7.58 24.21 28.63
N HIS A 1026 7.08 22.98 28.47
CA HIS A 1026 5.78 22.58 29.03
C HIS A 1026 5.85 21.66 30.24
N PHE A 1027 6.95 20.93 30.42
CA PHE A 1027 7.18 19.91 31.45
C PHE A 1027 8.29 20.30 32.44
N ALA A 1028 8.64 21.60 32.50
CA ALA A 1028 9.66 22.14 33.40
C ALA A 1028 9.45 21.78 34.88
N THR A 1029 8.19 21.59 35.30
CA THR A 1029 7.81 21.18 36.66
C THR A 1029 8.29 19.77 37.01
N VAL A 1030 8.33 18.86 36.03
CA VAL A 1030 8.72 17.46 36.22
C VAL A 1030 10.14 17.17 35.76
N ASN A 1031 10.69 17.93 34.81
CA ASN A 1031 12.06 17.70 34.30
C ASN A 1031 13.10 18.73 34.76
N ASN A 1032 12.69 19.82 35.42
CA ASN A 1032 13.57 20.89 35.91
C ASN A 1032 14.52 21.48 34.83
N ARG A 1033 14.13 21.42 33.54
CA ARG A 1033 14.96 21.84 32.39
C ARG A 1033 16.37 21.24 32.42
N VAL A 1034 16.46 19.96 32.80
CA VAL A 1034 17.72 19.23 32.99
C VAL A 1034 18.64 19.27 31.78
N SER A 1035 18.09 19.40 30.56
CA SER A 1035 18.85 19.60 29.31
C SER A 1035 19.91 20.71 29.36
N SER A 1036 19.73 21.70 30.24
CA SER A 1036 20.61 22.85 30.43
C SER A 1036 21.33 22.88 31.77
N ALA A 1037 21.18 21.82 32.58
CA ALA A 1037 21.75 21.75 33.91
C ALA A 1037 23.28 21.55 33.88
N PRO A 1038 24.02 22.03 34.89
CA PRO A 1038 25.46 21.78 34.99
C PRO A 1038 25.77 20.28 35.01
N GLY A 1039 26.80 19.88 34.26
CA GLY A 1039 27.18 18.47 34.12
C GLY A 1039 26.34 17.68 33.11
N VAL A 1040 25.38 18.32 32.43
CA VAL A 1040 24.56 17.68 31.38
C VAL A 1040 25.02 18.11 29.99
N ASN A 1041 25.26 17.16 29.10
CA ASN A 1041 25.55 17.41 27.68
C ASN A 1041 24.40 16.88 26.82
N LEU A 1042 23.63 17.80 26.23
CA LEU A 1042 22.60 17.45 25.27
C LEU A 1042 23.18 17.31 23.85
N HIS A 1043 22.93 16.18 23.23
CA HIS A 1043 23.29 15.86 21.85
C HIS A 1043 22.03 15.64 21.01
N ILE A 1044 21.76 16.53 20.05
CA ILE A 1044 20.72 16.31 19.04
C ILE A 1044 21.29 15.39 17.95
N THR A 1045 21.15 14.09 18.15
CA THR A 1045 21.75 13.07 17.29
C THR A 1045 21.16 11.67 17.53
N ASP A 1046 21.56 10.73 16.69
CA ASP A 1046 21.26 9.31 16.87
C ASP A 1046 22.09 8.71 18.01
N GLY A 1047 21.44 8.13 19.02
CA GLY A 1047 22.12 7.61 20.21
C GLY A 1047 23.08 6.44 19.93
N ARG A 1048 22.81 5.65 18.89
CA ARG A 1048 23.73 4.61 18.43
C ARG A 1048 24.98 5.21 17.80
N ASN A 1049 24.84 6.24 16.97
CA ASN A 1049 25.99 6.94 16.39
C ASN A 1049 26.81 7.68 17.46
N LEU A 1050 26.18 8.26 18.47
CA LEU A 1050 26.89 8.86 19.61
C LEU A 1050 27.77 7.81 20.31
N LEU A 1051 27.22 6.65 20.66
CA LEU A 1051 27.99 5.56 21.26
C LEU A 1051 29.12 5.06 20.35
N LEU A 1052 28.85 4.97 19.05
CA LEU A 1052 29.84 4.56 18.05
C LEU A 1052 31.06 5.49 18.01
N LEU A 1053 30.83 6.81 18.15
CA LEU A 1053 31.88 7.84 18.12
C LEU A 1053 32.46 8.17 19.50
N THR A 1054 31.91 7.60 20.57
CA THR A 1054 32.42 7.79 21.94
C THR A 1054 33.78 7.07 22.07
N PRO A 1055 34.85 7.78 22.52
CA PRO A 1055 36.18 7.18 22.66
C PRO A 1055 36.21 6.02 23.65
N ASP A 1056 37.10 5.05 23.42
CA ASP A 1056 37.18 3.87 24.27
C ASP A 1056 37.52 4.15 25.75
N LYS A 1057 38.15 5.27 26.05
CA LYS A 1057 38.46 5.63 27.43
C LYS A 1057 37.26 6.23 28.18
N GLN A 1058 36.20 6.58 27.46
CA GLN A 1058 34.97 7.14 28.02
C GLN A 1058 33.96 6.01 28.17
N ARG A 1059 33.80 5.52 29.40
CA ARG A 1059 32.89 4.43 29.74
C ARG A 1059 31.74 4.97 30.59
N TYR A 1060 30.55 4.39 30.40
CA TYR A 1060 29.36 4.73 31.16
C TYR A 1060 29.09 3.73 32.29
N ASP A 1061 28.74 4.25 33.47
CA ASP A 1061 28.28 3.43 34.60
C ASP A 1061 26.83 2.98 34.40
N VAL A 1062 26.03 3.83 33.74
CA VAL A 1062 24.66 3.53 33.35
C VAL A 1062 24.41 4.00 31.91
N VAL A 1063 23.84 3.12 31.10
CA VAL A 1063 23.25 3.48 29.80
C VAL A 1063 21.74 3.21 29.88
N SER A 1064 20.92 4.22 29.68
CA SER A 1064 19.45 4.11 29.71
C SER A 1064 18.88 4.39 28.32
N ILE A 1065 17.97 3.54 27.85
CA ILE A 1065 17.34 3.64 26.54
C ILE A 1065 15.84 3.78 26.72
N GLU A 1066 15.35 4.99 26.51
CA GLU A 1066 13.98 5.42 26.73
C GLU A 1066 13.30 5.70 25.40
N ILE A 1067 13.01 4.63 24.65
CA ILE A 1067 12.32 4.73 23.36
C ILE A 1067 11.01 3.97 23.45
N THR A 1068 9.93 4.72 23.35
CA THR A 1068 8.58 4.27 23.66
C THR A 1068 7.92 3.50 22.51
N SER A 1069 8.51 3.44 21.30
CA SER A 1069 7.96 2.74 20.12
C SER A 1069 9.01 2.05 19.26
N ILE A 1070 9.04 0.72 19.31
CA ILE A 1070 9.96 -0.11 18.51
C ILE A 1070 9.55 -0.18 17.03
N TRP A 1071 8.26 -0.02 16.73
CA TRP A 1071 7.69 -0.16 15.37
C TRP A 1071 7.89 1.06 14.46
N PHE A 1072 8.47 2.16 14.96
CA PHE A 1072 8.90 3.26 14.09
C PHE A 1072 10.12 2.80 13.28
N ALA A 1073 10.14 3.15 11.99
CA ALA A 1073 11.24 2.78 11.11
C ALA A 1073 12.59 3.24 11.71
N GLY A 1074 13.58 2.35 11.74
CA GLY A 1074 14.90 2.60 12.35
C GLY A 1074 14.99 2.42 13.87
N ALA A 1075 13.91 2.54 14.65
CA ALA A 1075 13.95 2.45 16.12
C ALA A 1075 14.39 1.06 16.63
N ALA A 1076 14.00 0.00 15.92
CA ALA A 1076 14.41 -1.38 16.22
C ALA A 1076 15.92 -1.61 16.17
N SER A 1077 16.71 -0.74 15.51
CA SER A 1077 18.17 -0.85 15.46
C SER A 1077 18.85 -0.70 16.83
N LEU A 1078 18.13 -0.18 17.83
CA LEU A 1078 18.55 -0.06 19.23
C LEU A 1078 18.18 -1.30 20.08
N TYR A 1079 17.59 -2.32 19.44
CA TYR A 1079 17.24 -3.61 20.04
C TYR A 1079 17.98 -4.79 19.37
N ASN A 1080 18.88 -4.49 18.44
CA ASN A 1080 19.67 -5.49 17.72
C ASN A 1080 20.89 -5.93 18.54
N ASN A 1081 21.32 -7.18 18.34
CA ASN A 1081 22.51 -7.75 18.95
C ASN A 1081 23.76 -6.87 18.76
N GLU A 1082 24.01 -6.35 17.55
CA GLU A 1082 25.17 -5.51 17.27
C GLU A 1082 25.16 -4.20 18.07
N PHE A 1083 23.97 -3.64 18.32
CA PHE A 1083 23.85 -2.46 19.17
C PHE A 1083 24.10 -2.80 20.65
N TYR A 1084 23.59 -3.92 21.16
CA TYR A 1084 23.90 -4.36 22.52
C TYR A 1084 25.40 -4.64 22.71
N SER A 1085 26.07 -5.18 21.69
CA SER A 1085 27.53 -5.36 21.69
C SER A 1085 28.27 -4.02 21.75
N LEU A 1086 27.79 -3.02 20.98
CA LEU A 1086 28.31 -1.65 21.04
C LEU A 1086 28.13 -1.05 22.44
N VAL A 1087 26.95 -1.16 23.05
CA VAL A 1087 26.67 -0.66 24.40
C VAL A 1087 27.61 -1.32 25.41
N ARG A 1088 27.72 -2.66 25.39
CA ARG A 1088 28.65 -3.41 26.24
C ARG A 1088 30.09 -2.91 26.11
N SER A 1089 30.55 -2.62 24.89
CA SER A 1089 31.90 -2.12 24.64
C SER A 1089 32.16 -0.70 25.17
N ARG A 1090 31.11 0.05 25.51
CA ARG A 1090 31.16 1.45 26.00
C ARG A 1090 30.75 1.60 27.45
N MET A 1091 30.52 0.50 28.15
CA MET A 1091 30.17 0.48 29.58
C MET A 1091 31.40 0.18 30.45
N SER A 1092 31.36 0.65 31.71
CA SER A 1092 32.35 0.24 32.71
C SER A 1092 32.17 -1.25 33.06
N GLU A 1093 33.17 -1.88 33.69
CA GLU A 1093 33.08 -3.31 34.05
C GLU A 1093 31.87 -3.61 34.94
N ARG A 1094 31.53 -2.66 35.83
CA ARG A 1094 30.36 -2.71 36.72
C ARG A 1094 29.13 -2.03 36.13
N GLY A 1095 29.14 -1.70 34.84
CA GLY A 1095 28.10 -0.91 34.19
C GLY A 1095 26.76 -1.63 34.16
N VAL A 1096 25.68 -0.85 34.15
CA VAL A 1096 24.30 -1.33 34.04
C VAL A 1096 23.60 -0.71 32.83
N LEU A 1097 22.96 -1.54 32.01
CA LEU A 1097 22.09 -1.12 30.91
C LEU A 1097 20.64 -1.20 31.36
N GLN A 1098 19.87 -0.17 31.05
CA GLN A 1098 18.43 -0.12 31.20
C GLN A 1098 17.75 0.07 29.84
N GLN A 1099 16.77 -0.78 29.55
CA GLN A 1099 16.05 -0.77 28.28
C GLN A 1099 14.55 -0.84 28.53
N TRP A 1100 13.81 0.11 27.95
CA TRP A 1100 12.35 0.07 27.91
C TRP A 1100 11.84 -1.09 27.04
N VAL A 1101 10.81 -1.79 27.49
CA VAL A 1101 10.06 -2.79 26.70
C VAL A 1101 8.56 -2.57 26.88
N GLN A 1102 7.91 -2.16 25.80
CA GLN A 1102 6.46 -2.02 25.75
C GLN A 1102 5.79 -3.40 25.81
N LEU A 1103 5.08 -3.72 26.89
CA LEU A 1103 4.39 -5.02 27.00
C LEU A 1103 3.04 -5.04 26.28
N HIS A 1104 2.57 -3.88 25.82
CA HIS A 1104 1.36 -3.69 25.02
C HIS A 1104 1.71 -3.58 23.52
N HIS A 1105 0.78 -3.97 22.64
CA HIS A 1105 0.96 -3.98 21.17
C HIS A 1105 2.17 -4.77 20.64
N LEU A 1106 2.80 -5.63 21.46
CA LEU A 1106 3.81 -6.58 21.04
C LEU A 1106 3.30 -8.01 21.18
N GLU A 1107 3.77 -8.89 20.31
CA GLU A 1107 3.53 -10.32 20.42
C GLU A 1107 4.54 -10.96 21.39
N PRO A 1108 4.19 -12.10 22.02
CA PRO A 1108 5.12 -12.87 22.83
C PRO A 1108 6.49 -13.15 22.19
N LEU A 1109 6.50 -13.39 20.88
CA LEU A 1109 7.73 -13.64 20.12
C LEU A 1109 8.60 -12.39 19.97
N ASP A 1110 8.00 -11.20 19.93
CA ASP A 1110 8.77 -9.94 19.91
C ASP A 1110 9.50 -9.75 21.24
N ILE A 1111 8.82 -10.02 22.37
CA ILE A 1111 9.43 -9.94 23.71
C ILE A 1111 10.57 -10.96 23.84
N LEU A 1112 10.35 -12.20 23.38
CA LEU A 1112 11.38 -13.23 23.35
C LEU A 1112 12.58 -12.78 22.52
N SER A 1113 12.35 -12.19 21.34
CA SER A 1113 13.42 -11.72 20.46
C SER A 1113 14.23 -10.58 21.11
N ILE A 1114 13.58 -9.62 21.76
CA ILE A 1114 14.24 -8.55 22.51
C ILE A 1114 15.11 -9.13 23.63
N VAL A 1115 14.54 -9.99 24.47
CA VAL A 1115 15.21 -10.58 25.62
C VAL A 1115 16.36 -11.50 25.21
N ALA A 1116 16.16 -12.34 24.20
CA ALA A 1116 17.19 -13.24 23.68
C ALA A 1116 18.36 -12.46 23.04
N SER A 1117 18.06 -11.39 22.31
CA SER A 1117 19.07 -10.50 21.73
C SER A 1117 19.89 -9.81 22.82
N LEU A 1118 19.24 -9.30 23.87
CA LEU A 1118 19.95 -8.67 25.00
C LEU A 1118 20.81 -9.68 25.78
N ARG A 1119 20.25 -10.86 26.08
CA ARG A 1119 20.91 -11.93 26.83
C ARG A 1119 22.13 -12.52 26.10
N SER A 1120 22.19 -12.39 24.78
CA SER A 1120 23.34 -12.84 23.98
C SER A 1120 24.62 -12.02 24.23
N GLU A 1121 24.47 -10.75 24.63
CA GLU A 1121 25.61 -9.84 24.93
C GLU A 1121 25.82 -9.61 26.44
N PHE A 1122 24.77 -9.80 27.25
CA PHE A 1122 24.81 -9.59 28.69
C PHE A 1122 24.54 -10.88 29.48
N ARG A 1123 25.43 -11.17 30.43
CA ARG A 1123 25.39 -12.39 31.25
C ARG A 1123 24.22 -12.41 32.24
N TYR A 1124 23.85 -11.25 32.77
CA TYR A 1124 22.79 -11.12 33.74
C TYR A 1124 21.76 -10.13 33.21
N VAL A 1125 20.52 -10.59 33.05
CA VAL A 1125 19.39 -9.79 32.57
C VAL A 1125 18.23 -9.99 33.52
N SER A 1126 17.60 -8.92 33.98
CA SER A 1126 16.36 -9.00 34.78
C SER A 1126 15.28 -8.13 34.15
N LEU A 1127 14.03 -8.47 34.41
CA LEU A 1127 12.86 -7.75 33.93
C LEU A 1127 12.04 -7.26 35.11
N TYR A 1128 11.84 -5.94 35.18
CA TYR A 1128 10.88 -5.31 36.08
C TYR A 1128 9.60 -4.96 35.32
N VAL A 1129 8.48 -4.90 36.04
CA VAL A 1129 7.22 -4.40 35.49
C VAL A 1129 6.68 -3.31 36.41
N MET A 1130 6.70 -2.06 35.94
CA MET A 1130 6.25 -0.90 36.72
C MET A 1130 5.35 -0.02 35.87
N GLY A 1131 4.25 0.47 36.44
CA GLY A 1131 3.32 1.36 35.75
C GLY A 1131 2.75 0.81 34.44
N GLY A 1132 2.63 -0.52 34.32
CA GLY A 1132 2.18 -1.19 33.09
C GLY A 1132 3.26 -1.38 32.01
N GLN A 1133 4.53 -1.17 32.34
CA GLN A 1133 5.64 -1.17 31.38
C GLN A 1133 6.74 -2.14 31.79
N GLY A 1134 7.39 -2.77 30.82
CA GLY A 1134 8.52 -3.67 31.03
C GLY A 1134 9.84 -2.91 31.02
N ILE A 1135 10.75 -3.28 31.92
CA ILE A 1135 12.03 -2.60 32.10
C ILE A 1135 13.11 -3.67 32.22
N LEU A 1136 13.95 -3.78 31.20
CA LEU A 1136 15.07 -4.71 31.20
C LEU A 1136 16.29 -4.04 31.84
N ILE A 1137 16.90 -4.73 32.79
CA ILE A 1137 18.15 -4.35 33.43
C ILE A 1137 19.19 -5.40 33.08
N ALA A 1138 20.32 -5.00 32.49
CA ALA A 1138 21.35 -5.92 32.02
C ALA A 1138 22.77 -5.51 32.46
N THR A 1139 23.58 -6.50 32.82
CA THR A 1139 24.98 -6.31 33.21
C THR A 1139 25.81 -7.59 32.98
N ASN A 1140 27.13 -7.45 32.94
CA ASN A 1140 28.07 -8.56 32.92
C ASN A 1140 28.77 -8.79 34.27
N ASP A 1141 28.59 -7.88 35.24
CA ASP A 1141 29.15 -8.00 36.58
C ASP A 1141 28.21 -8.81 37.49
N PRO A 1142 28.65 -9.95 38.06
CA PRO A 1142 27.84 -10.73 38.99
C PRO A 1142 27.42 -9.95 40.24
N SER A 1143 28.20 -8.94 40.68
CA SER A 1143 27.89 -8.10 41.85
C SER A 1143 26.77 -7.08 41.59
N ARG A 1144 26.35 -6.95 40.33
CA ARG A 1144 25.31 -6.02 39.87
C ARG A 1144 24.07 -6.76 39.37
N LYS A 1145 24.06 -8.11 39.40
CA LYS A 1145 22.93 -8.94 38.92
C LYS A 1145 21.64 -8.72 39.71
N ASP A 1146 21.77 -8.38 40.99
CA ASP A 1146 20.69 -8.06 41.93
C ASP A 1146 20.84 -6.61 42.41
N PRO A 1147 19.74 -5.98 42.90
CA PRO A 1147 19.81 -4.69 43.58
C PRO A 1147 20.86 -4.68 44.69
N VAL A 1148 21.66 -3.61 44.73
CA VAL A 1148 22.79 -3.46 45.63
C VAL A 1148 22.38 -2.59 46.81
N ARG A 1149 22.52 -3.12 48.04
CA ARG A 1149 22.16 -2.41 49.27
C ARG A 1149 22.76 -1.00 49.37
N GLY A 1150 24.06 -0.86 49.07
CA GLY A 1150 24.72 0.44 49.08
C GLY A 1150 24.20 1.43 48.04
N ALA A 1151 23.72 0.95 46.88
CA ALA A 1151 23.08 1.78 45.88
C ALA A 1151 21.71 2.29 46.36
N ILE A 1152 20.92 1.42 46.98
CA ILE A 1152 19.62 1.76 47.58
C ILE A 1152 19.80 2.79 48.72
N GLU A 1153 20.70 2.52 49.67
CA GLU A 1153 20.99 3.44 50.78
C GLU A 1153 21.45 4.82 50.27
N LYS A 1154 22.27 4.85 49.21
CA LYS A 1154 22.68 6.09 48.56
C LYS A 1154 21.51 6.84 47.93
N LEU A 1155 20.60 6.16 47.23
CA LEU A 1155 19.40 6.79 46.64
C LEU A 1155 18.47 7.34 47.72
N GLU A 1156 18.24 6.57 48.79
CA GLU A 1156 17.43 7.01 49.93
C GLU A 1156 18.07 8.18 50.68
N GLY A 1157 19.40 8.27 50.73
CA GLY A 1157 20.11 9.40 51.34
C GLY A 1157 20.32 10.63 50.45
N THR A 1158 20.04 10.54 49.13
CA THR A 1158 20.33 11.64 48.20
C THR A 1158 19.27 12.73 48.26
N LEU A 1159 19.62 13.90 48.82
CA LEU A 1159 18.73 15.06 48.97
C LEU A 1159 18.13 15.55 47.65
N GLY A 1160 18.88 15.46 46.55
CA GLY A 1160 18.40 15.86 45.23
C GLY A 1160 17.15 15.11 44.76
N LEU A 1161 16.95 13.87 45.23
CA LEU A 1161 15.82 13.02 44.85
C LEU A 1161 14.57 13.23 45.72
N GLU A 1162 14.62 14.01 46.80
CA GLU A 1162 13.47 14.24 47.69
C GLU A 1162 12.19 14.67 46.95
N PRO A 1163 12.23 15.64 46.01
CA PRO A 1163 11.04 16.00 45.24
C PRO A 1163 10.46 14.85 44.41
N LEU A 1164 11.31 13.93 43.94
CA LEU A 1164 10.90 12.77 43.13
C LEU A 1164 10.35 11.63 44.01
N LYS A 1165 10.86 11.45 45.22
CA LYS A 1165 10.33 10.47 46.20
C LYS A 1165 8.88 10.76 46.56
N VAL A 1166 8.53 12.05 46.71
CA VAL A 1166 7.14 12.47 46.95
C VAL A 1166 6.21 12.01 45.82
N VAL A 1167 6.66 12.10 44.57
CA VAL A 1167 5.89 11.64 43.40
C VAL A 1167 5.76 10.11 43.38
N LEU A 1168 6.84 9.40 43.73
CA LEU A 1168 6.87 7.93 43.78
C LEU A 1168 5.88 7.37 44.81
N ASN A 1169 5.62 8.12 45.87
CA ASN A 1169 4.65 7.80 46.94
C ASN A 1169 4.91 6.44 47.63
N ARG A 1170 6.18 6.02 47.66
CA ARG A 1170 6.70 4.85 48.39
C ARG A 1170 8.23 4.95 48.50
N PRO A 1171 8.88 4.25 49.44
CA PRO A 1171 10.34 4.15 49.49
C PRO A 1171 10.93 3.64 48.18
N ILE A 1172 12.08 4.18 47.76
CA ILE A 1172 12.80 3.72 46.56
C ILE A 1172 13.21 2.24 46.73
N ALA A 1173 13.53 1.84 47.95
CA ALA A 1173 13.84 0.45 48.28
C ALA A 1173 12.73 -0.55 47.88
N GLU A 1174 11.46 -0.14 47.85
CA GLU A 1174 10.35 -1.03 47.47
C GLU A 1174 10.29 -1.31 45.96
N LEU A 1175 10.96 -0.52 45.12
CA LEU A 1175 11.01 -0.75 43.67
C LEU A 1175 11.65 -2.09 43.30
N GLN A 1176 12.50 -2.66 44.17
CA GLN A 1176 13.06 -3.99 43.94
C GLN A 1176 12.00 -5.10 43.92
N LEU A 1177 10.85 -4.88 44.55
CA LEU A 1177 9.73 -5.84 44.61
C LEU A 1177 9.00 -5.96 43.26
N GLU A 1178 9.18 -4.98 42.38
CA GLU A 1178 8.59 -4.94 41.03
C GLU A 1178 9.34 -5.81 40.02
N ARG A 1179 10.40 -6.50 40.47
CA ARG A 1179 11.15 -7.45 39.66
C ARG A 1179 10.27 -8.65 39.32
N MET A 1180 9.91 -8.77 38.05
CA MET A 1180 9.10 -9.87 37.52
C MET A 1180 9.96 -11.11 37.26
N LEU A 1181 11.10 -10.95 36.58
CA LEU A 1181 12.05 -12.01 36.30
C LEU A 1181 13.44 -11.58 36.74
N ASP A 1182 14.11 -12.46 37.48
CA ASP A 1182 15.53 -12.42 37.72
C ASP A 1182 16.30 -13.04 36.54
N SER A 1183 17.64 -13.08 36.63
CA SER A 1183 18.48 -13.65 35.57
C SER A 1183 18.17 -15.11 35.28
N ASP A 1184 17.89 -15.90 36.30
CA ASP A 1184 17.54 -17.31 36.11
C ASP A 1184 16.13 -17.46 35.50
N GLY A 1185 15.20 -16.56 35.85
CA GLY A 1185 13.88 -16.46 35.23
C GLY A 1185 13.94 -16.11 33.75
N ILE A 1186 14.84 -15.21 33.34
CA ILE A 1186 15.11 -14.93 31.93
C ILE A 1186 15.65 -16.16 31.20
N ASP A 1187 16.60 -16.89 31.81
CA ASP A 1187 17.15 -18.11 31.21
C ASP A 1187 16.07 -19.21 31.08
N ARG A 1188 15.19 -19.35 32.07
CA ARG A 1188 14.00 -20.24 31.99
C ARG A 1188 13.02 -19.79 30.91
N PHE A 1189 12.78 -18.48 30.76
CA PHE A 1189 11.90 -17.95 29.73
C PHE A 1189 12.41 -18.25 28.31
N ILE A 1190 13.70 -18.01 28.05
CA ILE A 1190 14.31 -18.28 26.74
C ILE A 1190 14.34 -19.79 26.46
N SER A 1191 14.77 -20.60 27.43
CA SER A 1191 14.86 -22.06 27.25
C SER A 1191 13.49 -22.74 27.14
N GLY A 1192 12.45 -22.18 27.78
CA GLY A 1192 11.09 -22.70 27.76
C GLY A 1192 10.42 -22.69 26.39
N VAL A 1193 10.94 -21.91 25.43
CA VAL A 1193 10.41 -21.86 24.05
C VAL A 1193 11.02 -22.96 23.16
N GLY A 1194 12.17 -23.52 23.54
CA GLY A 1194 12.88 -24.56 22.78
C GLY A 1194 13.60 -24.06 21.51
N GLY A 1195 14.55 -24.85 21.00
CA GLY A 1195 15.33 -24.54 19.80
C GLY A 1195 16.66 -23.83 20.06
N ASP A 1196 17.43 -23.55 19.00
CA ASP A 1196 18.65 -22.74 19.06
C ASP A 1196 18.26 -21.27 19.32
N GLY A 1197 18.67 -20.71 20.46
CA GLY A 1197 18.36 -19.33 20.86
C GLY A 1197 18.77 -18.27 19.82
N ARG A 1198 19.70 -18.59 18.92
CA ARG A 1198 20.18 -17.71 17.84
C ARG A 1198 19.09 -17.36 16.83
N ILE A 1199 18.08 -18.20 16.64
CA ILE A 1199 16.98 -17.93 15.70
C ILE A 1199 16.12 -16.75 16.15
N TRP A 1200 16.17 -16.41 17.44
CA TRP A 1200 15.39 -15.33 18.04
C TRP A 1200 16.16 -14.01 18.09
N TRP A 1201 17.43 -13.98 17.69
CA TRP A 1201 18.23 -12.75 17.70
C TRP A 1201 17.73 -11.78 16.64
N SER A 1202 17.48 -10.54 17.03
CA SER A 1202 17.36 -9.43 16.09
C SER A 1202 18.75 -8.91 15.78
N THR A 1203 19.05 -8.74 14.50
CA THR A 1203 20.35 -8.30 14.01
C THR A 1203 20.18 -7.21 12.96
N ASP A 1204 21.25 -6.46 12.71
CA ASP A 1204 21.28 -5.49 11.61
C ASP A 1204 21.13 -6.13 10.22
N ASP A 1205 21.23 -7.46 10.13
CA ASP A 1205 21.02 -8.21 8.88
C ASP A 1205 19.59 -8.73 8.73
N ASN A 1206 18.99 -9.34 9.77
CA ASN A 1206 17.65 -9.93 9.65
C ASN A 1206 16.50 -8.94 9.92
N LEU A 1207 16.77 -7.85 10.63
CA LEU A 1207 15.80 -6.79 10.97
C LEU A 1207 14.47 -7.32 11.54
N SER A 1208 14.51 -8.42 12.31
CA SER A 1208 13.30 -9.15 12.74
C SER A 1208 12.29 -8.26 13.47
N LEU A 1209 12.74 -7.46 14.43
CA LEU A 1209 11.88 -6.59 15.23
C LEU A 1209 11.33 -5.41 14.42
N GLU A 1210 12.11 -4.88 13.46
CA GLU A 1210 11.68 -3.77 12.60
C GLU A 1210 10.47 -4.15 11.74
N TYR A 1211 10.40 -5.41 11.31
CA TYR A 1211 9.32 -5.92 10.45
C TYR A 1211 8.23 -6.70 11.21
N SER A 1212 8.52 -7.19 12.41
CA SER A 1212 7.55 -7.89 13.26
C SER A 1212 6.69 -6.92 14.09
N THR A 1213 7.31 -6.00 14.82
CA THR A 1213 6.59 -5.14 15.78
C THR A 1213 5.50 -4.26 15.17
N PRO A 1214 5.58 -3.76 13.90
CA PRO A 1214 4.46 -3.02 13.32
C PRO A 1214 3.17 -3.84 13.16
N LYS A 1215 3.28 -5.19 13.08
CA LYS A 1215 2.12 -6.09 12.99
C LYS A 1215 1.38 -6.16 14.32
N GLY A 1216 2.08 -6.04 15.44
CA GLY A 1216 1.48 -6.05 16.78
C GLY A 1216 0.52 -4.89 17.06
N ASN A 1217 0.58 -3.80 16.28
CA ASN A 1217 -0.35 -2.67 16.37
C ASN A 1217 -1.82 -3.05 16.11
N VAL A 1218 -2.08 -4.21 15.49
CA VAL A 1218 -3.45 -4.70 15.30
C VAL A 1218 -4.07 -5.26 16.57
N ASN A 1219 -3.23 -5.69 17.52
CA ASN A 1219 -3.67 -6.27 18.77
C ASN A 1219 -4.10 -5.16 19.74
N SER A 1220 -5.08 -5.45 20.60
CA SER A 1220 -5.48 -4.47 21.63
C SER A 1220 -4.35 -4.31 22.66
N ALA A 1221 -4.18 -3.08 23.15
CA ALA A 1221 -3.14 -2.76 24.13
C ALA A 1221 -3.30 -3.62 25.40
N GLU A 1222 -4.51 -3.66 25.94
CA GLU A 1222 -4.87 -4.38 27.16
C GLU A 1222 -4.70 -5.89 27.02
N LEU A 1223 -5.22 -6.50 25.95
CA LEU A 1223 -5.13 -7.94 25.74
C LEU A 1223 -3.67 -8.38 25.57
N SER A 1224 -2.89 -7.62 24.78
CA SER A 1224 -1.47 -7.91 24.58
C SER A 1224 -0.71 -7.80 25.90
N TYR A 1225 -0.95 -6.74 26.66
CA TYR A 1225 -0.35 -6.53 27.98
C TYR A 1225 -0.64 -7.69 28.93
N VAL A 1226 -1.91 -8.05 29.10
CA VAL A 1226 -2.33 -9.15 29.98
C VAL A 1226 -1.73 -10.48 29.52
N THR A 1227 -1.77 -10.76 28.21
CA THR A 1227 -1.22 -12.00 27.64
C THR A 1227 0.28 -12.11 27.88
N ASN A 1228 1.02 -11.03 27.62
CA ASN A 1228 2.47 -10.99 27.81
C ASN A 1228 2.84 -11.10 29.29
N LEU A 1229 2.11 -10.42 30.18
CA LEU A 1229 2.32 -10.51 31.62
C LEU A 1229 2.03 -11.91 32.16
N GLN A 1230 0.94 -12.54 31.72
CA GLN A 1230 0.61 -13.93 32.07
C GLN A 1230 1.63 -14.94 31.55
N LEU A 1231 2.24 -14.68 30.39
CA LEU A 1231 3.32 -15.51 29.88
C LEU A 1231 4.56 -15.39 30.75
N LEU A 1232 5.00 -14.16 31.02
CA LEU A 1232 6.21 -13.87 31.81
C LEU A 1232 6.09 -14.42 33.24
N SER A 1233 4.91 -14.29 33.88
CA SER A 1233 4.69 -14.75 35.25
C SER A 1233 4.87 -16.26 35.44
N ARG A 1234 4.75 -17.08 34.38
CA ARG A 1234 5.01 -18.53 34.42
C ARG A 1234 6.47 -18.87 34.73
N TYR A 1235 7.38 -17.94 34.48
CA TYR A 1235 8.83 -18.13 34.64
C TYR A 1235 9.37 -17.43 35.89
N LYS A 1236 8.53 -16.73 36.64
CA LYS A 1236 8.87 -16.15 37.95
C LYS A 1236 9.25 -17.28 38.92
N GLN A 1237 10.32 -17.07 39.69
CA GLN A 1237 10.70 -18.00 40.73
C GLN A 1237 9.59 -18.03 41.80
N LYS A 1238 9.15 -19.23 42.20
CA LYS A 1238 8.15 -19.40 43.26
C LYS A 1238 8.69 -19.02 44.62
#